data_AF-A0A0B1T8K3-F1
#
_entry.id   AF-A0A0B1T8K3-F1
#
_cell.length_a   1.000
_cell.length_b   1.000
_cell.length_c   1.000
_cell.angle_alpha   90.00
_cell.angle_beta   90.00
_cell.angle_gamma   90.00
#
_symmetry.space_group_name_H-M   'P 1'
#
loop_
_entity.id
_entity.type
_entity.pdbx_description
1 polymer ?
#
loop_
_entity_poly.entity_id
_entity_poly.type
_entity_poly.pdbx_seq_one_letter_code
_entity_poly.pdbx_strand_id
1 'polypeptide(L)'
;MAQFCANNRDVICYLVTKHSWKGKYKRIFSIGTLAITTYNPQTLEITNQWQYEDFIAIKPSPRNATSDSKQDEFVIHVRHRGKKDTMRFSSDFTAQILTDCLQFNTKFAERNPDPSAVNAYKHSWADRRVPVILRANSASIEQVDNRGVVIQAYPYRRIRKILRVSDCPGGFILDVGEHLRRHLFASTKTDDFLRDVRRLAADNLGVVVPVTNEAATLDEFARTRLGLCSRDDQITSYAEFKVQKYSRRHENPVRRLLCLTETCLVERDPATYAVVCATPLEQIVCLVRLEKDPQQFVVEYMNSEGRIYSAAERDLIIASLVDGIRAAGNEQVFVTSHRFDQPLRLLPHGQLLDEDGESQCMRHVIAPPPGLKRSDLIRRFNANIPYTGLTYSVAQEGFFTENKGKVIVGALEAVLGECYEKDDPNYVYKCEAQLQCLRRLFASKSGFQAFTEVAGIREKLGTLVIRVLSYKSEAIDYATVEALCALMHPMHNQYELRTEQLNKQSLLSSSKFVEHLLDLIVNHVERGTGWLVIASMLDFLTYAVCAPYSETTGGEQFDQILRLVAARGQSFYRLFQCPSMTIVKGAGMVMRAIIEESDVETSKSMQMLALTEGAFLTHLRLALLATGKDLTVCET
;
A
#
# COMPACT_ATOMS: atom_id res chain seq x y z
N MET A 1 -30.02 -27.33 -4.47
CA MET A 1 -28.94 -26.45 -3.97
C MET A 1 -29.42 -25.01 -4.09
N ALA A 2 -29.16 -24.13 -3.12
CA ALA A 2 -29.47 -22.71 -3.29
C ALA A 2 -28.65 -22.19 -4.47
N GLN A 3 -29.32 -21.68 -5.50
CA GLN A 3 -28.65 -21.15 -6.68
C GLN A 3 -28.18 -19.74 -6.37
N PHE A 4 -26.88 -19.59 -6.09
CA PHE A 4 -26.27 -18.27 -5.90
C PHE A 4 -26.09 -17.57 -7.24
N CYS A 5 -26.20 -16.24 -7.25
CA CYS A 5 -25.98 -15.39 -8.41
C CYS A 5 -24.49 -15.45 -8.83
N ALA A 6 -24.21 -16.21 -9.88
CA ALA A 6 -22.85 -16.44 -10.39
C ALA A 6 -22.17 -15.17 -10.93
N ASN A 7 -22.95 -14.14 -11.29
CA ASN A 7 -22.44 -12.88 -11.82
C ASN A 7 -22.02 -11.88 -10.73
N ASN A 8 -22.34 -12.14 -9.46
CA ASN A 8 -21.93 -11.26 -8.36
C ASN A 8 -20.42 -11.37 -8.12
N ARG A 9 -19.72 -10.26 -8.23
CA ARG A 9 -18.30 -10.12 -7.85
C ARG A 9 -18.15 -9.35 -6.56
N ASP A 10 -17.32 -9.85 -5.65
CA ASP A 10 -16.96 -9.17 -4.41
C ASP A 10 -16.22 -7.85 -4.70
N VAL A 11 -16.56 -6.79 -3.98
CA VAL A 11 -15.93 -5.47 -4.09
C VAL A 11 -15.06 -5.19 -2.85
N ILE A 12 -15.57 -5.52 -1.67
CA ILE A 12 -14.87 -5.38 -0.40
C ILE A 12 -15.38 -6.41 0.61
N CYS A 13 -14.48 -6.93 1.44
CA CYS A 13 -14.77 -7.97 2.42
C CYS A 13 -14.39 -7.54 3.84
N TYR A 14 -15.14 -8.04 4.82
CA TYR A 14 -14.89 -7.83 6.25
C TYR A 14 -15.01 -9.13 7.04
N LEU A 15 -14.05 -9.39 7.92
CA LEU A 15 -14.23 -10.42 8.94
C LEU A 15 -15.15 -9.86 10.05
N VAL A 16 -16.32 -10.46 10.21
CA VAL A 16 -17.34 -10.05 11.18
C VAL A 16 -17.74 -11.22 12.08
N THR A 17 -18.36 -10.91 13.21
CA THR A 17 -18.99 -11.91 14.08
C THR A 17 -20.48 -11.93 13.79
N LYS A 18 -21.03 -13.05 13.34
CA LYS A 18 -22.48 -13.26 13.19
C LYS A 18 -23.07 -13.71 14.53
N HIS A 19 -24.22 -13.15 14.89
CA HIS A 19 -24.95 -13.49 16.10
C HIS A 19 -26.20 -14.29 15.70
N SER A 20 -26.33 -15.52 16.17
CA SER A 20 -27.53 -16.34 15.93
C SER A 20 -27.92 -17.13 17.18
N TRP A 21 -29.06 -17.83 17.10
CA TRP A 21 -29.52 -18.73 18.16
C TRP A 21 -28.52 -19.85 18.50
N LYS A 22 -27.60 -20.17 17.57
CA LYS A 22 -26.51 -21.14 17.76
C LYS A 22 -25.28 -20.55 18.46
N GLY A 23 -25.31 -19.27 18.83
CA GLY A 23 -24.19 -18.54 19.40
C GLY A 23 -23.56 -17.53 18.43
N LYS A 24 -22.33 -17.11 18.77
CA LYS A 24 -21.55 -16.12 18.02
C LYS A 24 -20.41 -16.82 17.27
N TYR A 25 -20.24 -16.53 15.99
CA TYR A 25 -19.17 -17.13 15.17
C TYR A 25 -18.74 -16.22 14.02
N LYS A 26 -17.51 -16.40 13.53
CA LYS A 26 -16.93 -15.56 12.47
C LYS A 26 -17.54 -15.86 11.08
N ARG A 27 -17.72 -14.81 10.27
CA ARG A 27 -18.10 -14.85 8.86
C ARG A 27 -17.32 -13.80 8.09
N ILE A 28 -17.04 -14.05 6.82
CA ILE A 28 -16.59 -13.00 5.91
C ILE A 28 -17.85 -12.37 5.34
N PHE A 29 -18.08 -11.10 5.62
CA PHE A 29 -19.16 -10.29 5.06
C PHE A 29 -18.63 -9.54 3.83
N SER A 30 -19.12 -9.92 2.66
CA SER A 30 -18.74 -9.31 1.38
C SER A 30 -19.85 -8.40 0.87
N ILE A 31 -19.43 -7.20 0.46
CA ILE A 31 -20.24 -6.29 -0.34
C ILE A 31 -19.84 -6.52 -1.80
N GLY A 32 -20.77 -7.04 -2.59
CA GLY A 32 -20.55 -7.35 -4.00
C GLY A 32 -21.09 -6.30 -4.96
N THR A 33 -21.00 -6.60 -6.25
CA THR A 33 -21.51 -5.74 -7.33
C THR A 33 -23.03 -5.81 -7.48
N LEU A 34 -23.63 -6.93 -7.08
CA LEU A 34 -25.05 -7.26 -7.23
C LEU A 34 -25.71 -7.76 -5.92
N ALA A 35 -24.92 -8.23 -4.96
CA ALA A 35 -25.41 -8.90 -3.76
C ALA A 35 -24.50 -8.69 -2.55
N ILE A 36 -25.07 -8.81 -1.36
CA ILE A 36 -24.31 -9.04 -0.11
C ILE A 36 -24.13 -10.54 0.07
N THR A 37 -22.89 -10.99 0.28
CA THR A 37 -22.56 -12.42 0.43
C THR A 37 -21.86 -12.66 1.75
N THR A 38 -22.15 -13.80 2.41
CA THR A 38 -21.41 -14.23 3.61
C THR A 38 -20.73 -15.56 3.37
N TYR A 39 -19.44 -15.65 3.69
CA TYR A 39 -18.64 -16.86 3.52
C TYR A 39 -18.22 -17.47 4.85
N ASN A 40 -18.04 -18.79 4.86
CA ASN A 40 -17.34 -19.48 5.94
C ASN A 40 -15.84 -19.11 5.88
N PRO A 41 -15.24 -18.53 6.93
CA PRO A 41 -13.83 -18.14 6.90
C PRO A 41 -12.86 -19.31 6.69
N GLN A 42 -13.23 -20.54 7.07
CA GLN A 42 -12.38 -21.72 6.95
C GLN A 42 -12.50 -22.37 5.57
N THR A 43 -13.71 -22.56 5.04
CA THR A 43 -13.91 -23.25 3.76
C THR A 43 -14.02 -22.31 2.56
N LEU A 44 -14.24 -21.01 2.81
CA LEU A 44 -14.54 -19.98 1.80
C LEU A 44 -15.81 -20.26 0.99
N GLU A 45 -16.65 -21.19 1.43
CA GLU A 45 -17.94 -21.46 0.82
C GLU A 45 -18.97 -20.38 1.15
N ILE A 46 -19.84 -20.08 0.18
CA ILE A 46 -20.96 -19.18 0.38
C ILE A 46 -21.93 -19.80 1.37
N THR A 47 -22.19 -19.10 2.47
CA THR A 47 -23.17 -19.49 3.49
C THR A 47 -24.51 -18.81 3.28
N ASN A 48 -24.53 -17.58 2.79
CA ASN A 48 -25.74 -16.84 2.40
C ASN A 48 -25.39 -15.83 1.30
N GLN A 49 -26.34 -15.52 0.43
CA GLN A 49 -26.24 -14.42 -0.53
C GLN A 49 -27.61 -13.75 -0.69
N TRP A 50 -27.62 -12.43 -0.62
CA TRP A 50 -28.82 -11.61 -0.81
C TRP A 50 -28.57 -10.63 -1.94
N GLN A 51 -29.25 -10.82 -3.08
CA GLN A 51 -29.23 -9.84 -4.14
C GLN A 51 -29.81 -8.52 -3.65
N TYR A 52 -29.40 -7.40 -4.26
CA TYR A 52 -29.85 -6.09 -3.78
C TYR A 52 -31.37 -5.91 -3.85
N GLU A 53 -32.07 -6.59 -4.77
CA GLU A 53 -33.55 -6.64 -4.85
C GLU A 53 -34.24 -7.30 -3.64
N ASP A 54 -33.50 -8.11 -2.89
CA ASP A 54 -33.94 -8.74 -1.64
C ASP A 54 -33.31 -8.07 -0.40
N PHE A 55 -32.32 -7.21 -0.58
CA PHE A 55 -31.64 -6.50 0.50
C PHE A 55 -32.37 -5.19 0.81
N ILE A 56 -33.04 -5.12 1.96
CA ILE A 56 -33.91 -3.99 2.31
C ILE A 56 -33.10 -2.83 2.87
N ALA A 57 -32.29 -3.09 3.91
CA ALA A 57 -31.54 -2.05 4.60
C ALA A 57 -30.41 -2.64 5.43
N ILE A 58 -29.45 -1.79 5.78
CA ILE A 58 -28.43 -2.06 6.79
C ILE A 58 -28.41 -0.89 7.76
N LYS A 59 -28.40 -1.18 9.07
CA LYS A 59 -28.51 -0.16 10.12
C LYS A 59 -27.60 -0.47 11.31
N PRO A 60 -27.09 0.56 12.01
CA PRO A 60 -26.44 0.36 13.30
C PRO A 60 -27.44 -0.22 14.30
N SER A 61 -26.97 -1.04 15.24
CA SER A 61 -27.83 -1.57 16.30
C SER A 61 -28.17 -0.47 17.31
N PRO A 62 -29.44 -0.32 17.74
CA PRO A 62 -29.82 0.65 18.78
C PRO A 62 -29.09 0.43 20.12
N ARG A 63 -28.58 -0.79 20.35
CA ARG A 63 -27.87 -1.18 21.58
C ARG A 63 -26.45 -0.61 21.69
N ASN A 64 -25.89 -0.07 20.62
CA ASN A 64 -24.53 0.49 20.64
C ASN A 64 -24.46 1.74 21.54
N ALA A 65 -25.58 2.44 21.79
CA ALA A 65 -25.63 3.60 22.68
C ALA A 65 -25.55 3.27 24.19
N THR A 66 -25.68 1.99 24.56
CA THR A 66 -25.82 1.53 25.97
C THR A 66 -24.85 0.42 26.36
N SER A 67 -23.88 0.08 25.49
CA SER A 67 -23.04 -1.11 25.64
C SER A 67 -21.58 -0.76 25.89
N ASP A 68 -21.00 -1.32 26.96
CA ASP A 68 -19.55 -1.34 27.23
C ASP A 68 -18.78 -2.32 26.31
N SER A 69 -19.46 -2.95 25.33
CA SER A 69 -18.82 -3.89 24.41
C SER A 69 -17.84 -3.19 23.47
N LYS A 70 -16.63 -3.75 23.34
CA LYS A 70 -15.59 -3.23 22.43
C LYS A 70 -15.99 -3.18 20.94
N GLN A 71 -16.96 -4.00 20.51
CA GLN A 71 -17.40 -4.06 19.11
C GLN A 71 -18.81 -3.52 18.92
N ASP A 72 -19.01 -2.66 17.93
CA ASP A 72 -20.32 -2.18 17.53
C ASP A 72 -21.11 -3.28 16.79
N GLU A 73 -22.44 -3.33 17.02
CA GLU A 73 -23.36 -4.22 16.32
C GLU A 73 -24.06 -3.50 15.15
N PHE A 74 -24.38 -4.26 14.11
CA PHE A 74 -25.25 -3.82 13.01
C PHE A 74 -26.23 -4.92 12.61
N VAL A 75 -27.33 -4.51 11.98
CA VAL A 75 -28.41 -5.40 11.55
C VAL A 75 -28.65 -5.20 10.06
N ILE A 76 -28.72 -6.29 9.32
CA ILE A 76 -29.24 -6.31 7.95
C ILE A 76 -30.72 -6.69 7.98
N HIS A 77 -31.49 -6.06 7.12
CA HIS A 77 -32.89 -6.37 6.85
C HIS A 77 -32.98 -6.92 5.43
N VAL A 78 -33.54 -8.11 5.29
CA VAL A 78 -33.60 -8.82 4.00
C VAL A 78 -34.99 -9.42 3.79
N ARG A 79 -35.35 -9.67 2.53
CA ARG A 79 -36.49 -10.52 2.17
C ARG A 79 -35.99 -11.95 2.05
N HIS A 80 -36.58 -12.85 2.82
CA HIS A 80 -36.35 -14.28 2.71
C HIS A 80 -37.68 -14.98 2.50
N ARG A 81 -37.86 -15.60 1.33
CA ARG A 81 -39.12 -16.24 0.90
C ARG A 81 -40.34 -15.31 1.02
N GLY A 82 -40.17 -14.05 0.61
CA GLY A 82 -41.22 -13.03 0.63
C GLY A 82 -41.52 -12.41 2.01
N LYS A 83 -40.88 -12.89 3.10
CA LYS A 83 -41.03 -12.30 4.44
C LYS A 83 -39.81 -11.46 4.80
N LYS A 84 -40.04 -10.38 5.56
CA LYS A 84 -38.95 -9.58 6.16
C LYS A 84 -38.27 -10.42 7.23
N ASP A 85 -36.94 -10.53 7.14
CA ASP A 85 -36.08 -11.20 8.09
C ASP A 85 -34.92 -10.27 8.47
N THR A 86 -34.28 -10.53 9.61
CA THR A 86 -33.15 -9.74 10.09
C THR A 86 -31.99 -10.63 10.51
N MET A 87 -30.77 -10.18 10.23
CA MET A 87 -29.57 -10.84 10.75
C MET A 87 -28.66 -9.83 11.43
N ARG A 88 -28.07 -10.24 12.56
CA ARG A 88 -27.23 -9.40 13.40
C ARG A 88 -25.77 -9.80 13.30
N PHE A 89 -24.92 -8.79 13.24
CA PHE A 89 -23.47 -8.91 13.16
C PHE A 89 -22.80 -7.91 14.10
N SER A 90 -21.54 -8.15 14.46
CA SER A 90 -20.68 -7.19 15.14
C SER A 90 -19.30 -7.11 14.51
N SER A 91 -18.70 -5.92 14.58
CA SER A 91 -17.35 -5.62 14.10
C SER A 91 -16.86 -4.31 14.73
N ASP A 92 -15.54 -4.21 14.95
CA ASP A 92 -14.87 -2.95 15.31
C ASP A 92 -14.94 -1.91 14.17
N PHE A 93 -15.27 -2.36 12.96
CA PHE A 93 -15.32 -1.53 11.75
C PHE A 93 -16.75 -1.29 11.26
N THR A 94 -17.75 -1.41 12.14
CA THR A 94 -19.17 -1.29 11.79
C THR A 94 -19.49 -0.02 11.01
N ALA A 95 -19.02 1.15 11.46
CA ALA A 95 -19.26 2.41 10.73
C ALA A 95 -18.69 2.40 9.30
N GLN A 96 -17.56 1.71 9.08
CA GLN A 96 -16.98 1.56 7.75
C GLN A 96 -17.78 0.56 6.89
N ILE A 97 -18.16 -0.59 7.44
CA ILE A 97 -19.02 -1.58 6.76
C ILE A 97 -20.33 -0.93 6.31
N LEU A 98 -20.97 -0.16 7.19
CA LEU A 98 -22.19 0.59 6.88
C LEU A 98 -21.94 1.60 5.76
N THR A 99 -20.84 2.36 5.84
CA THR A 99 -20.46 3.35 4.82
C THR A 99 -20.31 2.71 3.44
N ASP A 100 -19.57 1.60 3.35
CA ASP A 100 -19.25 0.96 2.08
C ASP A 100 -20.46 0.21 1.49
N CYS A 101 -21.31 -0.39 2.35
CA CYS A 101 -22.55 -1.02 1.92
C CYS A 101 -23.55 0.01 1.37
N LEU A 102 -23.67 1.17 2.03
CA LEU A 102 -24.60 2.24 1.65
C LEU A 102 -24.21 2.96 0.35
N GLN A 103 -23.02 2.70 -0.23
CA GLN A 103 -22.71 3.16 -1.59
C GLN A 103 -23.63 2.52 -2.65
N PHE A 104 -24.21 1.36 -2.34
CA PHE A 104 -25.12 0.61 -3.22
C PHE A 104 -26.59 0.81 -2.88
N ASN A 105 -26.92 1.76 -1.99
CA ASN A 105 -28.26 1.91 -1.44
C ASN A 105 -29.36 2.12 -2.51
N THR A 106 -29.01 2.70 -3.66
CA THR A 106 -29.94 2.94 -4.77
C THR A 106 -30.38 1.66 -5.47
N LYS A 107 -29.66 0.55 -5.24
CA LYS A 107 -29.98 -0.79 -5.76
C LYS A 107 -30.83 -1.62 -4.80
N PHE A 108 -31.01 -1.19 -3.55
CA PHE A 108 -31.70 -1.96 -2.52
C PHE A 108 -33.19 -2.13 -2.83
N ALA A 109 -33.79 -3.14 -2.20
CA ALA A 109 -35.16 -3.60 -2.37
C ALA A 109 -36.22 -2.53 -2.04
N GLU A 110 -35.89 -1.61 -1.14
CA GLU A 110 -36.72 -0.46 -0.77
C GLU A 110 -35.91 0.81 -1.08
N ARG A 111 -36.48 1.70 -1.90
CA ARG A 111 -35.81 2.96 -2.26
C ARG A 111 -35.70 3.84 -1.04
N ASN A 112 -34.49 4.33 -0.79
CA ASN A 112 -34.27 5.40 0.18
C ASN A 112 -34.87 6.72 -0.33
N PRO A 113 -35.24 7.64 0.57
CA PRO A 113 -35.63 8.99 0.21
C PRO A 113 -34.56 9.69 -0.63
N ASP A 114 -35.00 10.58 -1.53
CA ASP A 114 -34.07 11.39 -2.31
C ASP A 114 -33.16 12.22 -1.39
N PRO A 115 -31.85 12.26 -1.66
CA PRO A 115 -30.90 12.93 -0.78
C PRO A 115 -31.07 14.44 -0.85
N SER A 116 -31.00 15.10 0.32
CA SER A 116 -31.08 16.56 0.46
C SER A 116 -29.92 17.22 -0.27
N ALA A 117 -30.20 18.17 -1.17
CA ALA A 117 -29.20 18.84 -1.99
C ALA A 117 -29.29 20.37 -1.87
N VAL A 118 -28.13 21.03 -1.82
CA VAL A 118 -28.01 22.48 -1.72
C VAL A 118 -26.99 23.00 -2.73
N ASN A 119 -27.31 24.14 -3.33
CA ASN A 119 -26.34 24.91 -4.11
C ASN A 119 -25.34 25.54 -3.13
N ALA A 120 -24.05 25.41 -3.44
CA ALA A 120 -22.97 25.91 -2.61
C ALA A 120 -21.82 26.43 -3.48
N TYR A 121 -20.87 27.10 -2.84
CA TYR A 121 -19.57 27.43 -3.40
C TYR A 121 -18.49 26.68 -2.65
N LYS A 122 -17.53 26.11 -3.37
CA LYS A 122 -16.30 25.58 -2.81
C LYS A 122 -15.19 26.60 -2.96
N HIS A 123 -14.49 26.90 -1.88
CA HIS A 123 -13.28 27.69 -1.97
C HIS A 123 -12.14 26.80 -2.46
N SER A 124 -11.57 27.14 -3.62
CA SER A 124 -10.52 26.33 -4.25
C SER A 124 -9.14 26.67 -3.69
N TRP A 125 -8.17 25.79 -3.98
CA TRP A 125 -6.76 25.96 -3.58
C TRP A 125 -6.07 27.16 -4.25
N ALA A 126 -6.67 27.70 -5.32
CA ALA A 126 -6.20 28.89 -6.04
C ALA A 126 -7.00 30.16 -5.65
N ASP A 127 -7.63 30.16 -4.46
CA ASP A 127 -8.42 31.26 -3.91
C ASP A 127 -9.66 31.66 -4.74
N ARG A 128 -10.10 30.78 -5.65
CA ARG A 128 -11.31 30.98 -6.46
C ARG A 128 -12.52 30.31 -5.80
N ARG A 129 -13.68 30.97 -5.87
CA ARG A 129 -14.98 30.36 -5.53
C ARG A 129 -15.50 29.57 -6.72
N VAL A 130 -15.71 28.28 -6.54
CA VAL A 130 -16.20 27.37 -7.58
C VAL A 130 -17.62 26.95 -7.22
N PRO A 131 -18.63 27.18 -8.08
CA PRO A 131 -19.99 26.72 -7.81
C PRO A 131 -20.04 25.19 -7.79
N VAL A 132 -20.72 24.63 -6.81
CA VAL A 132 -20.87 23.19 -6.60
C VAL A 132 -22.26 22.87 -6.05
N ILE A 133 -22.70 21.63 -6.21
CA ILE A 133 -23.88 21.12 -5.52
C ILE A 133 -23.40 20.16 -4.42
N LEU A 134 -23.84 20.40 -3.20
CA LEU A 134 -23.60 19.49 -2.08
C LEU A 134 -24.85 18.67 -1.81
N ARG A 135 -24.67 17.37 -1.62
CA ARG A 135 -25.74 16.41 -1.38
C ARG A 135 -25.44 15.62 -0.10
N ALA A 136 -26.37 15.61 0.84
CA ALA A 136 -26.30 14.78 2.03
C ALA A 136 -26.92 13.41 1.71
N ASN A 137 -26.07 12.41 1.45
CA ASN A 137 -26.49 11.05 1.11
C ASN A 137 -26.50 10.15 2.37
N SER A 138 -26.82 8.86 2.25
CA SER A 138 -26.95 7.95 3.39
C SER A 138 -25.66 7.77 4.20
N ALA A 139 -24.48 7.94 3.60
CA ALA A 139 -23.19 7.70 4.27
C ALA A 139 -22.15 8.82 4.12
N SER A 140 -22.43 9.86 3.32
CA SER A 140 -21.44 10.90 3.03
C SER A 140 -22.06 12.22 2.59
N ILE A 141 -21.28 13.29 2.71
CA ILE A 141 -21.50 14.53 1.96
C ILE A 141 -20.88 14.35 0.57
N GLU A 142 -21.67 14.49 -0.48
CA GLU A 142 -21.23 14.37 -1.86
C GLU A 142 -21.15 15.74 -2.53
N GLN A 143 -20.04 16.01 -3.22
CA GLN A 143 -19.92 17.07 -4.20
C GLN A 143 -20.30 16.50 -5.57
N VAL A 144 -21.39 16.98 -6.17
CA VAL A 144 -21.86 16.53 -7.49
C VAL A 144 -21.69 17.63 -8.54
N ASP A 145 -21.45 17.22 -9.78
CA ASP A 145 -21.48 18.12 -10.94
C ASP A 145 -22.92 18.37 -11.42
N ASN A 146 -23.06 19.20 -12.46
CA ASN A 146 -24.37 19.53 -13.06
C ASN A 146 -25.06 18.32 -13.73
N ARG A 147 -24.33 17.22 -13.98
CA ARG A 147 -24.85 15.96 -14.54
C ARG A 147 -25.27 14.98 -13.44
N GLY A 148 -25.10 15.34 -12.16
CA GLY A 148 -25.37 14.47 -11.01
C GLY A 148 -24.26 13.44 -10.74
N VAL A 149 -23.10 13.56 -11.40
CA VAL A 149 -21.94 12.68 -11.17
C VAL A 149 -21.22 13.12 -9.90
N VAL A 150 -20.97 12.17 -9.00
CA VAL A 150 -20.21 12.42 -7.76
C VAL A 150 -18.73 12.66 -8.10
N ILE A 151 -18.30 13.90 -7.90
CA ILE A 151 -16.90 14.34 -8.08
C ILE A 151 -16.07 13.96 -6.85
N GLN A 152 -16.65 14.08 -5.66
CA GLN A 152 -16.00 13.80 -4.38
C GLN A 152 -17.04 13.40 -3.35
N ALA A 153 -16.72 12.41 -2.54
CA ALA A 153 -17.48 12.07 -1.34
C ALA A 153 -16.64 12.36 -0.09
N TYR A 154 -17.32 12.77 0.97
CA TYR A 154 -16.77 12.97 2.31
C TYR A 154 -17.57 12.08 3.28
N PRO A 155 -17.13 10.83 3.49
CA PRO A 155 -17.83 9.89 4.37
C PRO A 155 -18.03 10.47 5.76
N TYR A 156 -19.23 10.38 6.33
CA TYR A 156 -19.51 10.99 7.64
C TYR A 156 -18.57 10.48 8.73
N ARG A 157 -18.24 9.18 8.71
CA ARG A 157 -17.28 8.56 9.63
C ARG A 157 -15.86 9.17 9.58
N ARG A 158 -15.51 9.88 8.49
CA ARG A 158 -14.20 10.52 8.29
C ARG A 158 -14.24 12.02 8.57
N ILE A 159 -15.42 12.61 8.78
CA ILE A 159 -15.53 14.02 9.15
C ILE A 159 -15.24 14.11 10.65
N ARG A 160 -14.08 14.69 10.99
CA ARG A 160 -13.64 14.83 12.38
C ARG A 160 -14.36 15.97 13.09
N LYS A 161 -14.56 17.08 12.38
CA LYS A 161 -15.39 18.20 12.84
C LYS A 161 -15.81 19.11 11.68
N ILE A 162 -16.83 19.91 11.93
CA ILE A 162 -17.30 20.97 11.05
C ILE A 162 -17.20 22.30 11.81
N LEU A 163 -16.44 23.25 11.27
CA LEU A 163 -16.31 24.60 11.84
C LEU A 163 -17.15 25.59 11.03
N ARG A 164 -17.65 26.63 11.70
CA ARG A 164 -18.22 27.80 11.04
C ARG A 164 -17.11 28.74 10.55
N VAL A 165 -17.45 29.62 9.63
CA VAL A 165 -16.52 30.66 9.15
C VAL A 165 -17.08 32.04 9.46
N SER A 166 -16.38 32.81 10.29
CA SER A 166 -16.90 34.07 10.87
C SER A 166 -16.98 35.20 9.84
N ASP A 167 -16.06 35.23 8.88
CA ASP A 167 -15.91 36.22 7.81
C ASP A 167 -16.44 35.74 6.44
N CYS A 168 -17.20 34.63 6.41
CA CYS A 168 -17.83 34.09 5.20
C CYS A 168 -19.29 33.67 5.52
N PRO A 169 -20.30 34.48 5.19
CA PRO A 169 -21.70 34.16 5.47
C PRO A 169 -22.11 32.79 4.90
N GLY A 170 -22.69 31.94 5.75
CA GLY A 170 -23.07 30.58 5.38
C GLY A 170 -21.88 29.63 5.15
N GLY A 171 -20.65 30.08 5.46
CA GLY A 171 -19.42 29.33 5.32
C GLY A 171 -19.24 28.26 6.40
N PHE A 172 -18.72 27.10 5.99
CA PHE A 172 -18.33 26.02 6.88
C PHE A 172 -17.14 25.23 6.33
N ILE A 173 -16.32 24.71 7.24
CA ILE A 173 -15.13 23.91 6.94
C ILE A 173 -15.37 22.48 7.39
N LEU A 174 -15.10 21.52 6.51
CA LEU A 174 -15.02 20.11 6.87
C LEU A 174 -13.55 19.74 7.15
N ASP A 175 -13.25 19.28 8.36
CA ASP A 175 -11.98 18.64 8.70
C ASP A 175 -12.12 17.13 8.47
N VAL A 176 -11.35 16.57 7.52
CA VAL A 176 -11.53 15.21 7.03
C VAL A 176 -10.27 14.35 7.22
N GLY A 177 -10.46 13.15 7.79
CA GLY A 177 -9.41 12.14 8.00
C GLY A 177 -8.46 12.45 9.16
N GLU A 178 -7.45 11.60 9.36
CA GLU A 178 -6.51 11.70 10.49
C GLU A 178 -5.67 12.98 10.45
N HIS A 179 -5.22 13.40 9.26
CA HIS A 179 -4.42 14.61 9.09
C HIS A 179 -5.26 15.89 8.98
N LEU A 180 -6.58 15.83 9.24
CA LEU A 180 -7.49 16.97 9.30
C LEU A 180 -7.46 17.87 8.06
N ARG A 181 -7.45 17.27 6.87
CA ARG A 181 -7.49 18.04 5.62
C ARG A 181 -8.78 18.86 5.58
N ARG A 182 -8.64 20.17 5.32
CA ARG A 182 -9.76 21.11 5.40
C ARG A 182 -10.41 21.34 4.04
N HIS A 183 -11.73 21.38 4.01
CA HIS A 183 -12.52 21.72 2.83
C HIS A 183 -13.55 22.78 3.14
N LEU A 184 -13.39 23.97 2.56
CA LEU A 184 -14.27 25.12 2.77
C LEU A 184 -15.40 25.15 1.73
N PHE A 185 -16.63 25.27 2.24
CA PHE A 185 -17.84 25.47 1.46
C PHE A 185 -18.67 26.64 2.02
N ALA A 186 -19.55 27.21 1.20
CA ALA A 186 -20.51 28.21 1.63
C ALA A 186 -21.85 28.02 0.91
N SER A 187 -22.96 28.09 1.65
CA SER A 187 -24.33 28.02 1.12
C SER A 187 -25.27 28.90 1.92
N THR A 188 -26.38 29.33 1.31
CA THR A 188 -27.45 30.04 2.03
C THR A 188 -28.30 29.10 2.89
N LYS A 189 -28.23 27.78 2.65
CA LYS A 189 -29.00 26.74 3.37
C LYS A 189 -28.14 25.90 4.32
N THR A 190 -27.03 26.45 4.81
CA THR A 190 -26.04 25.69 5.59
C THR A 190 -26.63 25.07 6.86
N ASP A 191 -27.48 25.77 7.61
CA ASP A 191 -28.00 25.24 8.88
C ASP A 191 -28.91 24.03 8.70
N ASP A 192 -29.83 24.10 7.73
CA ASP A 192 -30.71 22.98 7.40
C ASP A 192 -29.91 21.80 6.83
N PHE A 193 -28.95 22.09 5.95
CA PHE A 193 -28.07 21.08 5.37
C PHE A 193 -27.24 20.34 6.43
N LEU A 194 -26.62 21.07 7.37
CA LEU A 194 -25.82 20.45 8.44
C LEU A 194 -26.69 19.67 9.44
N ARG A 195 -27.95 20.09 9.64
CA ARG A 195 -28.93 19.33 10.44
C ARG A 195 -29.26 18.00 9.78
N ASP A 196 -29.50 18.00 8.47
CA ASP A 196 -29.74 16.79 7.68
C ASP A 196 -28.51 15.86 7.70
N VAL A 197 -27.30 16.40 7.51
CA VAL A 197 -26.04 15.65 7.60
C VAL A 197 -25.91 14.94 8.95
N ARG A 198 -26.13 15.65 10.07
CA ARG A 198 -26.05 15.06 11.41
C ARG A 198 -27.09 13.97 11.63
N ARG A 199 -28.33 14.18 11.19
CA ARG A 199 -29.40 13.17 11.26
C ARG A 199 -29.01 11.92 10.48
N LEU A 200 -28.61 12.07 9.22
CA LEU A 200 -28.27 10.95 8.35
C LEU A 200 -27.05 10.17 8.85
N ALA A 201 -26.04 10.85 9.39
CA ALA A 201 -24.87 10.21 9.97
C ALA A 201 -25.24 9.32 11.19
N ALA A 202 -26.08 9.84 12.09
CA ALA A 202 -26.55 9.10 13.25
C ALA A 202 -27.45 7.92 12.83
N ASP A 203 -28.46 8.17 11.99
CA ASP A 203 -29.48 7.18 11.63
C ASP A 203 -28.97 6.03 10.76
N ASN A 204 -27.93 6.27 9.94
CA ASN A 204 -27.43 5.29 8.98
C ASN A 204 -26.12 4.65 9.38
N LEU A 205 -25.26 5.37 10.11
CA LEU A 205 -23.92 4.89 10.48
C LEU A 205 -23.73 4.78 12.00
N GLY A 206 -24.61 5.38 12.81
CA GLY A 206 -24.43 5.46 14.26
C GLY A 206 -23.29 6.40 14.67
N VAL A 207 -22.89 7.34 13.79
CA VAL A 207 -21.77 8.25 14.05
C VAL A 207 -22.26 9.68 14.29
N VAL A 208 -21.58 10.39 15.19
CA VAL A 208 -21.81 11.81 15.42
C VAL A 208 -20.87 12.61 14.53
N VAL A 209 -21.42 13.55 13.75
CA VAL A 209 -20.63 14.55 13.03
C VAL A 209 -20.59 15.84 13.87
N PRO A 210 -19.46 16.16 14.52
CA PRO A 210 -19.40 17.31 15.42
C PRO A 210 -19.45 18.61 14.63
N VAL A 211 -20.32 19.53 15.06
CA VAL A 211 -20.34 20.92 14.57
C VAL A 211 -19.93 21.81 15.74
N THR A 212 -18.83 22.53 15.60
CA THR A 212 -18.26 23.34 16.68
C THR A 212 -18.87 24.74 16.72
N ASN A 213 -18.94 25.32 17.92
CA ASN A 213 -19.27 26.74 18.10
C ASN A 213 -18.09 27.66 17.76
N GLU A 214 -16.87 27.13 17.80
CA GLU A 214 -15.68 27.81 17.30
C GLU A 214 -15.82 28.11 15.80
N ALA A 215 -15.48 29.34 15.41
CA ALA A 215 -15.48 29.80 14.04
C ALA A 215 -14.05 30.12 13.60
N ALA A 216 -13.68 29.62 12.42
CA ALA A 216 -12.42 29.97 11.77
C ALA A 216 -12.60 31.21 10.87
N THR A 217 -11.51 31.86 10.49
CA THR A 217 -11.52 32.88 9.43
C THR A 217 -11.09 32.29 8.07
N LEU A 218 -11.36 33.00 6.97
CA LEU A 218 -10.85 32.64 5.64
C LEU A 218 -9.31 32.62 5.60
N ASP A 219 -8.68 33.54 6.33
CA ASP A 219 -7.23 33.67 6.43
C ASP A 219 -6.60 32.50 7.22
N GLU A 220 -7.22 32.10 8.34
CA GLU A 220 -6.85 30.88 9.05
C GLU A 220 -7.01 29.63 8.18
N PHE A 221 -8.12 29.52 7.44
CA PHE A 221 -8.31 28.44 6.50
C PHE A 221 -7.19 28.42 5.45
N ALA A 222 -6.83 29.56 4.86
CA ALA A 222 -5.77 29.63 3.85
C ALA A 222 -4.43 29.11 4.37
N ARG A 223 -4.08 29.42 5.63
CA ARG A 223 -2.85 28.95 6.29
C ARG A 223 -2.88 27.47 6.71
N THR A 224 -4.06 26.93 7.00
CA THR A 224 -4.20 25.59 7.63
C THR A 224 -4.94 24.57 6.76
N ARG A 225 -5.18 24.90 5.49
CA ARG A 225 -6.01 24.10 4.57
C ARG A 225 -5.52 22.66 4.34
N LEU A 226 -4.23 22.39 4.55
CA LEU A 226 -3.64 21.05 4.44
C LEU A 226 -3.74 20.25 5.74
N GLY A 227 -4.38 20.81 6.78
CA GLY A 227 -4.49 20.20 8.09
C GLY A 227 -3.13 20.13 8.78
N LEU A 228 -2.79 18.97 9.34
CA LEU A 228 -1.52 18.73 10.04
C LEU A 228 -0.30 18.87 9.12
N CYS A 229 -0.48 18.72 7.80
CA CYS A 229 0.56 18.90 6.80
C CYS A 229 0.81 20.36 6.40
N SER A 230 0.21 21.35 7.09
CA SER A 230 0.32 22.76 6.67
C SER A 230 1.61 23.46 7.14
N ARG A 231 2.43 22.79 7.96
CA ARG A 231 3.68 23.38 8.48
C ARG A 231 4.75 23.42 7.38
N ASP A 232 5.62 24.43 7.41
CA ASP A 232 6.63 24.65 6.36
C ASP A 232 7.59 23.47 6.19
N ASP A 233 7.99 22.83 7.29
CA ASP A 233 8.83 21.62 7.28
C ASP A 233 8.16 20.44 6.55
N GLN A 234 6.84 20.33 6.62
CA GLN A 234 6.06 19.24 6.02
C GLN A 234 5.80 19.44 4.52
N ILE A 235 6.03 20.65 3.99
CA ILE A 235 5.80 20.98 2.57
C ILE A 235 7.09 21.33 1.83
N THR A 236 8.22 21.42 2.52
CA THR A 236 9.53 21.65 1.92
C THR A 236 10.03 20.37 1.26
N SER A 237 10.12 20.37 -0.06
CA SER A 237 10.49 19.19 -0.85
C SER A 237 11.98 19.09 -1.09
N TYR A 238 12.52 17.87 -0.98
CA TYR A 238 13.89 17.53 -1.37
C TYR A 238 13.96 16.88 -2.76
N ALA A 239 12.82 16.40 -3.30
CA ALA A 239 12.73 15.90 -4.67
C ALA A 239 11.43 16.32 -5.35
N GLU A 240 11.49 16.59 -6.66
CA GLU A 240 10.36 17.06 -7.46
C GLU A 240 10.29 16.35 -8.82
N PHE A 241 9.11 15.86 -9.18
CA PHE A 241 8.86 15.11 -10.41
C PHE A 241 7.73 15.74 -11.22
N LYS A 242 7.95 15.90 -12.52
CA LYS A 242 6.92 16.38 -13.44
C LYS A 242 5.99 15.22 -13.82
N VAL A 243 4.71 15.34 -13.48
CA VAL A 243 3.71 14.29 -13.74
C VAL A 243 2.44 14.84 -14.38
N GLN A 244 1.67 13.97 -15.03
CA GLN A 244 0.27 14.24 -15.38
C GLN A 244 -0.63 13.47 -14.42
N LYS A 245 -1.57 14.16 -13.78
CA LYS A 245 -2.53 13.57 -12.86
C LYS A 245 -3.88 13.34 -13.54
N TYR A 246 -4.42 12.13 -13.38
CA TYR A 246 -5.76 11.78 -13.82
C TYR A 246 -6.75 11.95 -12.65
N SER A 247 -7.87 12.61 -12.91
CA SER A 247 -8.88 12.88 -11.88
C SER A 247 -10.26 13.01 -12.51
N ARG A 248 -11.30 12.55 -11.81
CA ARG A 248 -12.71 12.79 -12.20
C ARG A 248 -13.10 14.28 -12.26
N ARG A 249 -12.28 15.17 -11.69
CA ARG A 249 -12.49 16.63 -11.71
C ARG A 249 -12.18 17.26 -13.06
N HIS A 250 -11.44 16.57 -13.92
CA HIS A 250 -10.93 17.11 -15.17
C HIS A 250 -11.12 16.08 -16.29
N GLU A 251 -11.59 16.52 -17.44
CA GLU A 251 -11.76 15.65 -18.61
C GLU A 251 -10.39 15.18 -19.16
N ASN A 252 -9.40 16.08 -19.10
CA ASN A 252 -8.03 15.82 -19.53
C ASN A 252 -7.06 15.72 -18.34
N PRO A 253 -5.95 14.97 -18.46
CA PRO A 253 -4.92 14.91 -17.44
C PRO A 253 -4.31 16.28 -17.15
N VAL A 254 -4.04 16.57 -15.89
CA VAL A 254 -3.54 17.89 -15.45
C VAL A 254 -2.09 17.79 -15.03
N ARG A 255 -1.26 18.73 -15.50
CA ARG A 255 0.15 18.82 -15.11
C ARG A 255 0.29 19.16 -13.63
N ARG A 256 1.16 18.43 -12.92
CA ARG A 256 1.51 18.64 -11.51
C ARG A 256 3.00 18.46 -11.30
N LEU A 257 3.54 19.13 -10.30
CA LEU A 257 4.80 18.72 -9.68
C LEU A 257 4.44 17.80 -8.50
N LEU A 258 4.92 16.57 -8.55
CA LEU A 258 4.81 15.60 -7.48
C LEU A 258 6.10 15.67 -6.66
N CYS A 259 6.00 16.12 -5.43
CA CYS A 259 7.15 16.48 -4.61
C CYS A 259 7.22 15.58 -3.38
N LEU A 260 8.42 15.10 -3.07
CA LEU A 260 8.72 14.36 -1.84
C LEU A 260 9.31 15.29 -0.80
N THR A 261 8.78 15.19 0.41
CA THR A 261 9.30 15.80 1.63
C THR A 261 9.64 14.68 2.60
N GLU A 262 10.26 14.98 3.74
CA GLU A 262 10.62 13.96 4.75
C GLU A 262 9.42 13.14 5.25
N THR A 263 8.21 13.69 5.20
CA THR A 263 7.01 13.14 5.87
C THR A 263 5.78 13.07 4.97
N CYS A 264 5.74 13.82 3.87
CA CYS A 264 4.58 14.00 3.02
C CYS A 264 4.89 13.85 1.52
N LEU A 265 3.90 13.33 0.77
CA LEU A 265 3.79 13.46 -0.68
C LEU A 265 2.96 14.69 -1.02
N VAL A 266 3.55 15.63 -1.75
CA VAL A 266 2.97 16.96 -2.04
C VAL A 266 2.71 17.13 -3.53
N GLU A 267 1.53 17.63 -3.89
CA GLU A 267 1.19 18.03 -5.25
C GLU A 267 1.23 19.56 -5.34
N ARG A 268 2.03 20.10 -6.25
CA ARG A 268 2.09 21.54 -6.55
C ARG A 268 1.57 21.84 -7.94
N ASP A 269 1.00 23.04 -8.08
CA ASP A 269 0.71 23.61 -9.39
C ASP A 269 2.01 24.10 -10.04
N PRO A 270 2.34 23.68 -11.27
CA PRO A 270 3.61 24.03 -11.89
C PRO A 270 3.72 25.51 -12.29
N ALA A 271 2.61 26.24 -12.44
CA ALA A 271 2.65 27.64 -12.86
C ALA A 271 2.78 28.59 -11.66
N THR A 272 2.11 28.30 -10.54
CA THR A 272 2.13 29.15 -9.35
C THR A 272 3.00 28.61 -8.21
N TYR A 273 3.49 27.38 -8.34
CA TYR A 273 4.19 26.62 -7.29
C TYR A 273 3.37 26.39 -6.00
N ALA A 274 2.08 26.74 -6.02
CA ALA A 274 1.19 26.60 -4.88
C ALA A 274 0.90 25.14 -4.56
N VAL A 275 0.88 24.82 -3.25
CA VAL A 275 0.50 23.47 -2.78
C VAL A 275 -0.99 23.25 -2.97
N VAL A 276 -1.32 22.24 -3.78
CA VAL A 276 -2.68 21.78 -4.10
C VAL A 276 -3.15 20.70 -3.13
N CYS A 277 -2.23 19.82 -2.74
CA CYS A 277 -2.49 18.72 -1.82
C CYS A 277 -1.20 18.31 -1.11
N ALA A 278 -1.29 17.92 0.15
CA ALA A 278 -0.26 17.18 0.86
C ALA A 278 -0.90 15.94 1.47
N THR A 279 -0.18 14.83 1.53
CA THR A 279 -0.66 13.59 2.15
C THR A 279 0.51 12.92 2.85
N PRO A 280 0.40 12.56 4.15
CA PRO A 280 1.49 11.90 4.87
C PRO A 280 1.90 10.59 4.20
N LEU A 281 3.21 10.29 4.19
CA LEU A 281 3.77 9.08 3.58
C LEU A 281 3.32 7.80 4.30
N GLU A 282 3.06 7.87 5.61
CA GLU A 282 2.45 6.79 6.41
C GLU A 282 1.05 6.37 5.91
N GLN A 283 0.35 7.22 5.15
CA GLN A 283 -0.98 6.93 4.64
C GLN A 283 -0.94 6.14 3.32
N ILE A 284 0.25 5.89 2.76
CA ILE A 284 0.42 5.14 1.51
C ILE A 284 0.50 3.65 1.83
N VAL A 285 -0.31 2.84 1.15
CA VAL A 285 -0.35 1.38 1.30
C VAL A 285 0.63 0.73 0.34
N CYS A 286 0.51 1.05 -0.95
CA CYS A 286 1.36 0.49 -1.98
C CYS A 286 1.41 1.41 -3.20
N LEU A 287 2.42 1.14 -4.05
CA LEU A 287 2.59 1.78 -5.33
C LEU A 287 2.29 0.77 -6.43
N VAL A 288 1.39 1.10 -7.34
CA VAL A 288 1.03 0.23 -8.46
C VAL A 288 1.76 0.70 -9.71
N ARG A 289 2.70 -0.11 -10.18
CA ARG A 289 3.41 0.05 -11.46
C ARG A 289 2.56 -0.57 -12.56
N LEU A 290 1.83 0.20 -13.37
CA LEU A 290 0.87 -0.40 -14.30
C LEU A 290 1.57 -1.10 -15.48
N GLU A 291 1.30 -2.39 -15.67
CA GLU A 291 1.86 -3.17 -16.80
C GLU A 291 1.32 -2.72 -18.16
N LYS A 292 0.05 -2.30 -18.21
CA LYS A 292 -0.61 -1.92 -19.46
C LYS A 292 -0.13 -0.58 -20.03
N ASP A 293 0.41 0.28 -19.18
CA ASP A 293 0.90 1.60 -19.58
C ASP A 293 2.24 1.87 -18.89
N PRO A 294 3.36 1.89 -19.64
CA PRO A 294 4.71 2.01 -19.09
C PRO A 294 4.96 3.37 -18.42
N GLN A 295 4.09 4.36 -18.61
CA GLN A 295 4.21 5.68 -17.99
C GLN A 295 3.31 5.83 -16.76
N GLN A 296 2.26 5.02 -16.62
CA GLN A 296 1.30 5.20 -15.54
C GLN A 296 1.66 4.43 -14.26
N PHE A 297 1.39 5.07 -13.13
CA PHE A 297 1.43 4.46 -11.81
C PHE A 297 0.29 4.96 -10.93
N VAL A 298 -0.02 4.20 -9.88
CA VAL A 298 -1.05 4.55 -8.89
C VAL A 298 -0.43 4.59 -7.50
N VAL A 299 -0.76 5.61 -6.73
CA VAL A 299 -0.50 5.64 -5.28
C VAL A 299 -1.79 5.26 -4.58
N GLU A 300 -1.81 4.10 -3.92
CA GLU A 300 -2.94 3.60 -3.14
C GLU A 300 -2.80 4.02 -1.68
N TYR A 301 -3.88 4.54 -1.10
CA TYR A 301 -3.89 5.07 0.26
C TYR A 301 -4.75 4.23 1.20
N MET A 302 -4.53 4.39 2.52
CA MET A 302 -5.24 3.65 3.59
C MET A 302 -6.78 3.79 3.53
N ASN A 303 -7.28 4.88 2.94
CA ASN A 303 -8.71 5.09 2.73
C ASN A 303 -9.27 4.41 1.47
N SER A 304 -8.50 3.51 0.84
CA SER A 304 -8.84 2.81 -0.40
C SER A 304 -9.08 3.74 -1.59
N GLU A 305 -8.57 4.98 -1.53
CA GLU A 305 -8.49 5.85 -2.70
C GLU A 305 -7.16 5.59 -3.42
N GLY A 306 -7.20 5.54 -4.75
CA GLY A 306 -6.02 5.49 -5.60
C GLY A 306 -5.87 6.76 -6.42
N ARG A 307 -4.69 7.38 -6.41
CA ARG A 307 -4.37 8.52 -7.29
C ARG A 307 -3.49 8.05 -8.45
N ILE A 308 -3.93 8.35 -9.66
CA ILE A 308 -3.30 7.89 -10.90
C ILE A 308 -2.47 9.03 -11.49
N TYR A 309 -1.23 8.71 -11.84
CA TYR A 309 -0.26 9.62 -12.44
C TYR A 309 0.37 8.98 -13.68
N SER A 310 0.85 9.80 -14.62
CA SER A 310 1.76 9.35 -15.68
C SER A 310 3.01 10.21 -15.77
N ALA A 311 4.14 9.58 -16.07
CA ALA A 311 5.43 10.21 -16.31
C ALA A 311 6.33 9.32 -17.18
N ALA A 312 7.25 9.92 -17.94
CA ALA A 312 8.24 9.16 -18.72
C ALA A 312 9.20 8.37 -17.82
N GLU A 313 9.59 8.96 -16.68
CA GLU A 313 10.51 8.38 -15.69
C GLU A 313 9.76 7.66 -14.56
N ARG A 314 8.68 6.94 -14.89
CA ARG A 314 7.80 6.30 -13.89
C ARG A 314 8.58 5.49 -12.85
N ASP A 315 9.42 4.56 -13.29
CA ASP A 315 10.11 3.63 -12.40
C ASP A 315 11.10 4.36 -11.49
N LEU A 316 11.70 5.44 -11.97
CA LEU A 316 12.56 6.31 -11.16
C LEU A 316 11.75 6.98 -10.03
N ILE A 317 10.58 7.52 -10.37
CA ILE A 317 9.68 8.14 -9.38
C ILE A 317 9.26 7.11 -8.34
N ILE A 318 8.84 5.90 -8.76
CA ILE A 318 8.45 4.84 -7.83
C ILE A 318 9.63 4.47 -6.92
N ALA A 319 10.86 4.36 -7.45
CA ALA A 319 12.03 4.06 -6.63
C ALA A 319 12.28 5.11 -5.55
N SER A 320 12.24 6.40 -5.91
CA SER A 320 12.36 7.50 -4.94
C SER A 320 11.20 7.53 -3.93
N LEU A 321 9.98 7.21 -4.35
CA LEU A 321 8.82 7.12 -3.46
C LEU A 321 8.97 5.97 -2.45
N VAL A 322 9.41 4.78 -2.88
CA VAL A 322 9.61 3.64 -1.97
C VAL A 322 10.60 3.99 -0.88
N ASP A 323 11.76 4.53 -1.25
CA ASP A 323 12.80 4.95 -0.31
C ASP A 323 12.31 6.05 0.65
N GLY A 324 11.70 7.12 0.11
CA GLY A 324 11.15 8.20 0.94
C GLY A 324 10.06 7.73 1.91
N ILE A 325 9.18 6.82 1.49
CA ILE A 325 8.11 6.27 2.35
C ILE A 325 8.70 5.37 3.45
N ARG A 326 9.69 4.52 3.13
CA ARG A 326 10.38 3.69 4.12
C ARG A 326 11.17 4.55 5.11
N ALA A 327 11.89 5.57 4.65
CA ALA A 327 12.62 6.51 5.48
C ALA A 327 11.71 7.30 6.44
N ALA A 328 10.46 7.57 6.04
CA ALA A 328 9.44 8.17 6.90
C ALA A 328 8.84 7.20 7.95
N GLY A 329 9.34 5.96 8.04
CA GLY A 329 8.91 4.94 9.01
C GLY A 329 7.83 3.99 8.51
N ASN A 330 7.39 4.10 7.25
CA ASN A 330 6.42 3.17 6.66
C ASN A 330 7.12 2.06 5.89
N GLU A 331 7.66 1.09 6.62
CA GLU A 331 8.36 -0.08 6.07
C GLU A 331 7.43 -1.07 5.35
N GLN A 332 6.11 -0.92 5.50
CA GLN A 332 5.13 -1.84 4.89
C GLN A 332 4.83 -1.51 3.42
N VAL A 333 5.33 -0.40 2.89
CA VAL A 333 5.13 -0.04 1.50
C VAL A 333 5.76 -1.07 0.56
N PHE A 334 5.03 -1.41 -0.49
CA PHE A 334 5.49 -2.33 -1.52
C PHE A 334 5.02 -1.88 -2.90
N VAL A 335 5.68 -2.43 -3.93
CA VAL A 335 5.31 -2.21 -5.33
C VAL A 335 4.61 -3.46 -5.87
N THR A 336 3.57 -3.25 -6.67
CA THR A 336 2.90 -4.33 -7.42
C THR A 336 2.53 -3.85 -8.81
N SER A 337 2.41 -4.79 -9.73
CA SER A 337 2.07 -4.57 -11.12
C SER A 337 0.56 -4.40 -11.38
N HIS A 338 -0.24 -4.73 -10.37
CA HIS A 338 -1.70 -4.80 -10.46
C HIS A 338 -2.36 -3.96 -9.36
N ARG A 339 -3.58 -3.49 -9.62
CA ARG A 339 -4.35 -2.78 -8.58
C ARG A 339 -4.50 -3.70 -7.38
N PHE A 340 -4.35 -3.13 -6.18
CA PHE A 340 -4.46 -3.87 -4.95
C PHE A 340 -5.82 -4.60 -4.89
N ASP A 341 -5.79 -5.90 -4.60
CA ASP A 341 -6.98 -6.76 -4.53
C ASP A 341 -7.79 -6.47 -3.26
N GLN A 342 -8.46 -5.32 -3.25
CA GLN A 342 -9.35 -4.90 -2.17
C GLN A 342 -10.40 -5.97 -1.78
N PRO A 343 -11.00 -6.74 -2.72
CA PRO A 343 -11.96 -7.79 -2.38
C PRO A 343 -11.36 -8.95 -1.57
N LEU A 344 -10.05 -9.17 -1.61
CA LEU A 344 -9.40 -10.27 -0.90
C LEU A 344 -9.01 -9.92 0.54
N ARG A 345 -8.94 -8.63 0.87
CA ARG A 345 -8.60 -8.15 2.20
C ARG A 345 -9.82 -8.28 3.13
N LEU A 346 -9.59 -8.71 4.37
CA LEU A 346 -10.64 -8.99 5.36
C LEU A 346 -10.81 -7.92 6.42
N LEU A 347 -9.87 -6.98 6.52
CA LEU A 347 -9.90 -5.87 7.47
C LEU A 347 -9.51 -4.57 6.75
N PRO A 348 -9.88 -3.39 7.27
CA PRO A 348 -9.38 -2.13 6.72
C PRO A 348 -7.86 -2.07 6.60
N HIS A 349 -7.35 -1.17 5.74
CA HIS A 349 -5.90 -0.93 5.68
C HIS A 349 -5.38 -0.40 7.03
N GLY A 350 -4.14 -0.76 7.37
CA GLY A 350 -3.54 -0.45 8.67
C GLY A 350 -3.99 -1.35 9.83
N GLN A 351 -4.95 -2.25 9.61
CA GLN A 351 -5.41 -3.23 10.61
C GLN A 351 -4.80 -4.61 10.33
N LEU A 352 -4.49 -5.34 11.40
CA LEU A 352 -3.87 -6.67 11.36
C LEU A 352 -4.90 -7.74 11.69
N LEU A 353 -4.79 -8.90 11.03
CA LEU A 353 -5.55 -10.08 11.44
C LEU A 353 -5.08 -10.52 12.82
N ASP A 354 -5.94 -11.24 13.54
CA ASP A 354 -5.51 -11.97 14.72
C ASP A 354 -4.70 -13.21 14.33
N GLU A 355 -4.10 -13.85 15.33
CA GLU A 355 -3.26 -15.05 15.17
C GLU A 355 -3.97 -16.18 14.41
N ASP A 356 -5.25 -16.41 14.72
CA ASP A 356 -6.08 -17.42 14.05
C ASP A 356 -6.31 -17.05 12.58
N GLY A 357 -6.58 -15.77 12.29
CA GLY A 357 -6.78 -15.25 10.94
C GLY A 357 -5.53 -15.37 10.07
N GLU A 358 -4.34 -15.00 10.60
CA GLU A 358 -3.07 -15.17 9.89
C GLU A 358 -2.80 -16.65 9.60
N SER A 359 -2.97 -17.51 10.61
CA SER A 359 -2.79 -18.96 10.48
C SER A 359 -3.74 -19.56 9.45
N GLN A 360 -4.99 -19.10 9.42
CA GLN A 360 -5.98 -19.55 8.44
C GLN A 360 -5.58 -19.18 7.01
N CYS A 361 -4.97 -18.01 6.78
CA CYS A 361 -4.46 -17.64 5.45
C CYS A 361 -3.36 -18.61 4.98
N MET A 362 -2.45 -19.01 5.88
CA MET A 362 -1.43 -20.03 5.55
C MET A 362 -2.05 -21.39 5.26
N ARG A 363 -3.03 -21.83 6.06
CA ARG A 363 -3.74 -23.11 5.82
C ARG A 363 -4.44 -23.14 4.46
N HIS A 364 -5.03 -22.02 4.02
CA HIS A 364 -5.59 -21.90 2.67
C HIS A 364 -4.55 -22.05 1.57
N VAL A 365 -3.33 -21.55 1.77
CA VAL A 365 -2.24 -21.72 0.79
C VAL A 365 -1.77 -23.18 0.75
N ILE A 366 -1.59 -23.81 1.91
CA ILE A 366 -1.17 -25.21 2.04
C ILE A 366 -2.19 -26.13 1.37
N ALA A 367 -3.45 -26.02 1.78
CA ALA A 367 -4.57 -26.80 1.29
C ALA A 367 -5.69 -25.87 0.80
N PRO A 368 -5.66 -25.48 -0.49
CA PRO A 368 -6.73 -24.70 -1.10
C PRO A 368 -8.10 -25.37 -0.90
N PRO A 369 -9.13 -24.63 -0.47
CA PRO A 369 -10.48 -25.16 -0.42
C PRO A 369 -10.96 -25.64 -1.80
N PRO A 370 -11.88 -26.63 -1.86
CA PRO A 370 -12.36 -27.19 -3.13
C PRO A 370 -12.83 -26.12 -4.12
N GLY A 371 -12.35 -26.20 -5.36
CA GLY A 371 -12.72 -25.28 -6.44
C GLY A 371 -11.92 -23.98 -6.49
N LEU A 372 -11.02 -23.71 -5.52
CA LEU A 372 -10.14 -22.55 -5.52
C LEU A 372 -8.71 -22.91 -5.94
N LYS A 373 -8.04 -22.00 -6.65
CA LYS A 373 -6.65 -22.17 -7.09
C LYS A 373 -5.68 -21.61 -6.07
N ARG A 374 -4.57 -22.30 -5.80
CA ARG A 374 -3.54 -21.82 -4.86
C ARG A 374 -3.03 -20.41 -5.18
N SER A 375 -2.91 -20.06 -6.46
CA SER A 375 -2.60 -18.69 -6.90
C SER A 375 -3.53 -17.62 -6.32
N ASP A 376 -4.82 -17.92 -6.17
CA ASP A 376 -5.80 -16.99 -5.58
C ASP A 376 -5.66 -16.91 -4.06
N LEU A 377 -5.33 -18.02 -3.40
CA LEU A 377 -5.07 -18.06 -1.97
C LEU A 377 -3.75 -17.35 -1.61
N ILE A 378 -2.73 -17.41 -2.49
CA ILE A 378 -1.49 -16.63 -2.37
C ILE A 378 -1.80 -15.13 -2.44
N ARG A 379 -2.61 -14.69 -3.40
CA ARG A 379 -3.04 -13.27 -3.47
C ARG A 379 -3.82 -12.85 -2.24
N ARG A 380 -4.69 -13.71 -1.73
CA ARG A 380 -5.44 -13.46 -0.51
C ARG A 380 -4.54 -13.39 0.73
N PHE A 381 -3.51 -14.23 0.81
CA PHE A 381 -2.48 -14.13 1.83
C PHE A 381 -1.78 -12.76 1.75
N ASN A 382 -1.29 -12.36 0.57
CA ASN A 382 -0.61 -11.07 0.39
C ASN A 382 -1.49 -9.84 0.71
N ALA A 383 -2.80 -9.94 0.47
CA ALA A 383 -3.75 -8.86 0.78
C ALA A 383 -3.96 -8.66 2.29
N ASN A 384 -3.71 -9.69 3.11
CA ASN A 384 -4.01 -9.69 4.54
C ASN A 384 -2.77 -9.69 5.43
N ILE A 385 -1.63 -10.19 4.95
CA ILE A 385 -0.38 -10.21 5.71
C ILE A 385 0.47 -8.97 5.36
N PRO A 386 0.97 -8.21 6.36
CA PRO A 386 1.85 -7.08 6.15
C PRO A 386 3.03 -7.41 5.25
N TYR A 387 3.55 -6.41 4.52
CA TYR A 387 4.73 -6.63 3.69
C TYR A 387 5.95 -7.04 4.52
N THR A 388 6.07 -6.50 5.73
CA THR A 388 7.11 -6.84 6.72
C THR A 388 7.00 -8.25 7.31
N GLY A 389 6.00 -9.05 6.95
CA GLY A 389 5.87 -10.45 7.35
C GLY A 389 4.70 -10.73 8.29
N LEU A 390 4.70 -11.93 8.87
CA LEU A 390 3.68 -12.40 9.82
C LEU A 390 3.81 -11.69 11.17
N THR A 391 2.69 -11.22 11.71
CA THR A 391 2.67 -10.51 13.01
C THR A 391 2.85 -11.48 14.17
N TYR A 392 2.22 -12.66 14.09
CA TYR A 392 2.22 -13.66 15.16
C TYR A 392 3.10 -14.86 14.81
N SER A 393 4.33 -14.63 14.35
CA SER A 393 5.25 -15.70 13.92
C SER A 393 5.80 -16.57 15.05
N VAL A 394 5.68 -16.12 16.30
CA VAL A 394 6.19 -16.83 17.49
C VAL A 394 5.04 -17.60 18.14
N ALA A 395 5.27 -18.85 18.50
CA ALA A 395 4.32 -19.59 19.32
C ALA A 395 4.31 -18.98 20.74
N GLN A 396 3.14 -18.59 21.24
CA GLN A 396 3.02 -18.35 22.69
C GLN A 396 3.18 -19.70 23.39
N GLU A 397 3.96 -19.78 24.46
CA GLU A 397 4.13 -21.03 25.21
C GLU A 397 2.79 -21.46 25.83
N GLY A 398 2.23 -22.57 25.36
CA GLY A 398 0.96 -23.10 25.85
C GLY A 398 0.72 -24.53 25.40
N PHE A 399 0.09 -25.35 26.25
CA PHE A 399 -0.06 -26.80 26.10
C PHE A 399 -0.89 -27.24 24.86
N PHE A 400 -1.61 -26.32 24.22
CA PHE A 400 -2.44 -26.54 23.01
C PHE A 400 -2.00 -25.70 21.80
N THR A 401 -0.77 -25.19 21.78
CA THR A 401 -0.31 -24.30 20.72
C THR A 401 0.12 -25.09 19.49
N GLU A 402 -0.51 -24.82 18.35
CA GLU A 402 -0.08 -25.36 17.06
C GLU A 402 1.38 -24.96 16.83
N ASN A 403 2.21 -25.89 16.33
CA ASN A 403 3.60 -25.56 16.01
C ASN A 403 3.61 -24.67 14.76
N LYS A 404 3.50 -23.35 14.96
CA LYS A 404 3.45 -22.34 13.90
C LYS A 404 4.60 -22.44 12.92
N GLY A 405 5.80 -22.80 13.42
CA GLY A 405 6.95 -23.02 12.56
C GLY A 405 6.66 -24.05 11.47
N LYS A 406 5.96 -25.15 11.80
CA LYS A 406 5.54 -26.16 10.81
C LYS A 406 4.53 -25.61 9.81
N VAL A 407 3.59 -24.75 10.24
CA VAL A 407 2.60 -24.15 9.34
C VAL A 407 3.29 -23.17 8.36
N ILE A 408 4.23 -22.36 8.85
CA ILE A 408 5.02 -21.44 8.03
C ILE A 408 5.83 -22.22 7.00
N VAL A 409 6.55 -23.27 7.44
CA VAL A 409 7.34 -24.13 6.55
C VAL A 409 6.45 -24.84 5.52
N GLY A 410 5.30 -25.38 5.93
CA GLY A 410 4.35 -26.00 5.01
C GLY A 410 3.79 -25.01 3.98
N ALA A 411 3.56 -23.76 4.38
CA ALA A 411 3.15 -22.70 3.45
C ALA A 411 4.28 -22.35 2.47
N LEU A 412 5.54 -22.24 2.96
CA LEU A 412 6.72 -22.04 2.09
C LEU A 412 6.84 -23.15 1.04
N GLU A 413 6.74 -24.41 1.46
CA GLU A 413 6.80 -25.55 0.54
C GLU A 413 5.68 -25.53 -0.50
N ALA A 414 4.45 -25.19 -0.07
CA ALA A 414 3.30 -25.09 -0.97
C ALA A 414 3.45 -23.95 -1.99
N VAL A 415 3.99 -22.80 -1.58
CA VAL A 415 4.24 -21.66 -2.47
C VAL A 415 5.39 -21.96 -3.43
N LEU A 416 6.48 -22.56 -2.95
CA LEU A 416 7.61 -22.97 -3.80
C LEU A 416 7.24 -24.08 -4.79
N GLY A 417 6.23 -24.89 -4.47
CA GLY A 417 5.71 -25.93 -5.35
C GLY A 417 4.89 -25.41 -6.54
N GLU A 418 4.49 -24.13 -6.54
CA GLU A 418 3.76 -23.54 -7.66
C GLU A 418 4.71 -23.20 -8.83
N CYS A 419 4.26 -23.53 -10.05
CA CYS A 419 4.98 -23.25 -11.29
C CYS A 419 4.03 -22.51 -12.24
N TYR A 420 4.46 -21.34 -12.71
CA TYR A 420 3.72 -20.54 -13.67
C TYR A 420 4.60 -20.28 -14.90
N GLU A 421 4.13 -20.74 -16.05
CA GLU A 421 4.83 -20.65 -17.33
C GLU A 421 4.49 -19.33 -18.05
N LYS A 422 5.29 -18.91 -19.03
CA LYS A 422 5.06 -17.63 -19.75
C LYS A 422 3.74 -17.58 -20.52
N ASP A 423 3.22 -18.73 -20.92
CA ASP A 423 1.95 -18.88 -21.63
C ASP A 423 0.74 -18.88 -20.69
N ASP A 424 0.95 -18.97 -19.38
CA ASP A 424 -0.12 -18.88 -18.41
C ASP A 424 -0.81 -17.50 -18.45
N PRO A 425 -2.16 -17.46 -18.39
CA PRO A 425 -2.87 -16.21 -18.21
C PRO A 425 -2.42 -15.49 -16.93
N ASN A 426 -2.04 -14.22 -17.08
CA ASN A 426 -1.53 -13.36 -16.00
C ASN A 426 -0.30 -13.95 -15.28
N TYR A 427 0.59 -14.67 -15.98
CA TYR A 427 1.78 -15.27 -15.36
C TYR A 427 2.62 -14.25 -14.59
N VAL A 428 2.79 -13.02 -15.11
CA VAL A 428 3.50 -11.93 -14.43
C VAL A 428 2.89 -11.68 -13.05
N TYR A 429 1.56 -11.59 -12.97
CA TYR A 429 0.89 -11.36 -11.71
C TYR A 429 1.04 -12.52 -10.74
N LYS A 430 0.91 -13.76 -11.24
CA LYS A 430 1.03 -14.97 -10.43
C LYS A 430 2.44 -15.13 -9.87
N CYS A 431 3.46 -14.92 -10.69
CA CYS A 431 4.87 -14.93 -10.26
C CYS A 431 5.17 -13.81 -9.26
N GLU A 432 4.72 -12.58 -9.53
CA GLU A 432 4.87 -11.46 -8.60
C GLU A 432 4.22 -11.77 -7.24
N ALA A 433 2.99 -12.28 -7.25
CA ALA A 433 2.28 -12.66 -6.02
C ALA A 433 2.98 -13.83 -5.28
N GLN A 434 3.52 -14.82 -6.00
CA GLN A 434 4.29 -15.92 -5.45
C GLN A 434 5.53 -15.40 -4.71
N LEU A 435 6.32 -14.53 -5.35
CA LEU A 435 7.54 -13.95 -4.78
C LEU A 435 7.24 -13.03 -3.58
N GLN A 436 6.20 -12.22 -3.69
CA GLN A 436 5.73 -11.37 -2.58
C GLN A 436 5.22 -12.18 -1.37
N CYS A 437 4.69 -13.38 -1.59
CA CYS A 437 4.28 -14.29 -0.52
C CYS A 437 5.50 -14.94 0.13
N LEU A 438 6.46 -15.42 -0.66
CA LEU A 438 7.74 -15.94 -0.17
C LEU A 438 8.48 -14.93 0.69
N ARG A 439 8.57 -13.67 0.23
CA ARG A 439 9.18 -12.57 1.00
C ARG A 439 8.58 -12.44 2.40
N ARG A 440 7.24 -12.45 2.51
CA ARG A 440 6.51 -12.34 3.78
C ARG A 440 6.70 -13.56 4.69
N LEU A 441 6.83 -14.75 4.10
CA LEU A 441 7.09 -15.98 4.84
C LEU A 441 8.54 -16.01 5.36
N PHE A 442 9.52 -15.64 4.53
CA PHE A 442 10.93 -15.52 4.92
C PHE A 442 11.18 -14.42 5.96
N ALA A 443 10.34 -13.39 6.02
CA ALA A 443 10.39 -12.37 7.05
C ALA A 443 10.06 -12.86 8.48
N SER A 444 9.59 -14.11 8.63
CA SER A 444 9.36 -14.73 9.94
C SER A 444 10.57 -15.53 10.41
N LYS A 445 10.76 -15.69 11.74
CA LYS A 445 11.88 -16.47 12.29
C LYS A 445 11.99 -17.88 11.69
N SER A 446 10.89 -18.64 11.71
CA SER A 446 10.89 -20.00 11.16
C SER A 446 11.09 -20.03 9.65
N GLY A 447 10.55 -19.06 8.91
CA GLY A 447 10.77 -19.00 7.46
C GLY A 447 12.22 -18.64 7.11
N PHE A 448 12.81 -17.68 7.81
CA PHE A 448 14.20 -17.26 7.65
C PHE A 448 15.17 -18.41 7.91
N GLN A 449 14.96 -19.18 9.00
CA GLN A 449 15.74 -20.37 9.33
C GLN A 449 15.55 -21.51 8.31
N ALA A 450 14.32 -21.67 7.81
CA ALA A 450 13.99 -22.77 6.93
C ALA A 450 14.75 -22.76 5.60
N PHE A 451 15.25 -21.60 5.15
CA PHE A 451 16.04 -21.51 3.92
C PHE A 451 17.27 -22.43 3.93
N THR A 452 17.97 -22.53 5.06
CA THR A 452 19.17 -23.38 5.20
C THR A 452 18.92 -24.67 5.98
N GLU A 453 17.94 -24.68 6.88
CA GLU A 453 17.72 -25.82 7.79
C GLU A 453 16.74 -26.86 7.25
N VAL A 454 15.82 -26.48 6.36
CA VAL A 454 14.83 -27.38 5.80
C VAL A 454 15.27 -27.84 4.40
N ALA A 455 15.46 -29.15 4.26
CA ALA A 455 15.91 -29.76 3.02
C ALA A 455 14.98 -29.44 1.84
N GLY A 456 15.55 -29.05 0.70
CA GLY A 456 14.82 -28.81 -0.55
C GLY A 456 14.29 -27.38 -0.72
N ILE A 457 14.20 -26.57 0.34
CA ILE A 457 13.71 -25.18 0.21
C ILE A 457 14.66 -24.35 -0.64
N ARG A 458 15.96 -24.40 -0.34
CA ARG A 458 17.00 -23.68 -1.09
C ARG A 458 17.00 -24.04 -2.57
N GLU A 459 16.95 -25.33 -2.89
CA GLU A 459 16.98 -25.85 -4.26
C GLU A 459 15.73 -25.45 -5.05
N LYS A 460 14.55 -25.54 -4.43
CA LYS A 460 13.29 -25.09 -5.04
C LYS A 460 13.30 -23.58 -5.28
N LEU A 461 13.79 -22.78 -4.32
CA LEU A 461 13.91 -21.34 -4.50
C LEU A 461 14.87 -21.00 -5.63
N GLY A 462 16.06 -21.63 -5.68
CA GLY A 462 17.02 -21.43 -6.77
C GLY A 462 16.44 -21.75 -8.14
N THR A 463 15.70 -22.86 -8.26
CA THR A 463 15.01 -23.26 -9.49
C THR A 463 13.96 -22.22 -9.91
N LEU A 464 13.16 -21.75 -8.95
CA LEU A 464 12.17 -20.69 -9.18
C LEU A 464 12.84 -19.42 -9.69
N VAL A 465 13.88 -18.92 -9.00
CA VAL A 465 14.59 -17.68 -9.33
C VAL A 465 15.18 -17.74 -10.74
N ILE A 466 15.90 -18.82 -11.08
CA ILE A 466 16.49 -18.99 -12.43
C ILE A 466 15.40 -18.96 -13.50
N ARG A 467 14.28 -19.67 -13.27
CA ARG A 467 13.15 -19.71 -14.21
C ARG A 467 12.57 -18.31 -14.41
N VAL A 468 12.21 -17.62 -13.33
CA VAL A 468 11.46 -16.36 -13.43
C VAL A 468 12.33 -15.20 -13.92
N LEU A 469 13.63 -15.14 -13.60
CA LEU A 469 14.57 -14.16 -14.17
C LEU A 469 14.77 -14.36 -15.68
N SER A 470 14.67 -15.60 -16.17
CA SER A 470 14.68 -15.87 -17.62
C SER A 470 13.49 -15.21 -18.36
N TYR A 471 12.48 -14.73 -17.61
CA TYR A 471 11.33 -14.07 -18.18
C TYR A 471 11.62 -12.64 -18.64
N LYS A 472 12.66 -12.00 -18.10
CA LYS A 472 13.08 -10.63 -18.43
C LYS A 472 11.92 -9.63 -18.27
N SER A 473 11.18 -9.78 -17.18
CA SER A 473 10.05 -8.90 -16.83
C SER A 473 10.47 -8.08 -15.62
N GLU A 474 10.54 -6.76 -15.80
CA GLU A 474 11.03 -5.84 -14.76
C GLU A 474 10.25 -5.96 -13.43
N ALA A 475 8.95 -6.27 -13.51
CA ALA A 475 8.10 -6.55 -12.35
C ALA A 475 8.53 -7.81 -11.58
N ILE A 476 8.80 -8.89 -12.32
CA ILE A 476 9.24 -10.16 -11.75
C ILE A 476 10.66 -10.03 -11.22
N ASP A 477 11.54 -9.37 -11.96
CA ASP A 477 12.94 -9.16 -11.59
C ASP A 477 13.00 -8.37 -10.26
N TYR A 478 12.25 -7.27 -10.15
CA TYR A 478 12.11 -6.51 -8.91
C TYR A 478 11.57 -7.36 -7.75
N ALA A 479 10.46 -8.08 -7.95
CA ALA A 479 9.87 -8.92 -6.91
C ALA A 479 10.80 -10.07 -6.48
N THR A 480 11.63 -10.56 -7.40
CA THR A 480 12.62 -11.60 -7.15
C THR A 480 13.71 -11.07 -6.23
N VAL A 481 14.28 -9.91 -6.56
CA VAL A 481 15.34 -9.30 -5.75
C VAL A 481 14.82 -8.92 -4.37
N GLU A 482 13.61 -8.35 -4.25
CA GLU A 482 12.99 -8.05 -2.94
C GLU A 482 12.78 -9.32 -2.08
N ALA A 483 12.43 -10.46 -2.69
CA ALA A 483 12.30 -11.73 -1.97
C ALA A 483 13.65 -12.27 -1.50
N LEU A 484 14.71 -12.09 -2.29
CA LEU A 484 16.09 -12.45 -1.91
C LEU A 484 16.63 -11.53 -0.80
N CYS A 485 16.32 -10.23 -0.84
CA CYS A 485 16.69 -9.29 0.22
C CYS A 485 16.14 -9.72 1.60
N ALA A 486 14.94 -10.30 1.66
CA ALA A 486 14.37 -10.83 2.91
C ALA A 486 15.14 -12.02 3.51
N LEU A 487 16.04 -12.65 2.74
CA LEU A 487 16.98 -13.68 3.22
C LEU A 487 18.36 -13.11 3.57
N MET A 488 18.69 -11.92 3.06
CA MET A 488 19.96 -11.25 3.33
C MET A 488 19.95 -10.54 4.69
N HIS A 489 18.83 -9.95 5.09
CA HIS A 489 18.71 -9.29 6.39
C HIS A 489 17.39 -9.67 7.07
N PRO A 490 17.42 -10.14 8.33
CA PRO A 490 16.22 -10.51 9.07
C PRO A 490 15.25 -9.33 9.21
N MET A 491 13.97 -9.56 8.92
CA MET A 491 12.90 -8.56 9.05
C MET A 491 12.16 -8.63 10.39
N HIS A 492 12.78 -9.24 11.40
CA HIS A 492 12.17 -9.48 12.70
C HIS A 492 13.18 -9.29 13.85
N ASN A 493 12.70 -8.89 15.01
CA ASN A 493 13.57 -8.55 16.15
C ASN A 493 14.22 -9.78 16.84
N GLN A 494 13.79 -11.00 16.52
CA GLN A 494 14.29 -12.24 17.14
C GLN A 494 15.34 -12.97 16.29
N TYR A 495 16.23 -12.21 15.66
CA TYR A 495 17.18 -12.79 14.71
C TYR A 495 18.43 -13.34 15.39
N GLU A 496 18.96 -14.40 14.80
CA GLU A 496 20.19 -15.05 15.23
C GLU A 496 21.24 -14.80 14.15
N LEU A 497 22.32 -14.08 14.51
CA LEU A 497 23.40 -13.71 13.57
C LEU A 497 23.95 -14.91 12.78
N ARG A 498 24.02 -16.08 13.42
CA ARG A 498 24.45 -17.33 12.78
C ARG A 498 23.54 -17.73 11.63
N THR A 499 22.23 -17.56 11.77
CA THR A 499 21.27 -17.89 10.70
C THR A 499 21.43 -16.92 9.54
N GLU A 500 21.61 -15.62 9.82
CA GLU A 500 21.88 -14.62 8.79
C GLU A 500 23.17 -14.95 8.03
N GLN A 501 24.25 -15.30 8.74
CA GLN A 501 25.52 -15.73 8.15
C GLN A 501 25.33 -16.94 7.22
N LEU A 502 24.61 -17.97 7.67
CA LEU A 502 24.34 -19.17 6.86
C LEU A 502 23.50 -18.86 5.63
N ASN A 503 22.50 -17.99 5.75
CA ASN A 503 21.66 -17.56 4.64
C ASN A 503 22.47 -16.79 3.60
N LYS A 504 23.26 -15.78 4.02
CA LYS A 504 24.15 -15.03 3.12
C LYS A 504 25.17 -15.95 2.46
N GLN A 505 25.86 -16.79 3.23
CA GLN A 505 26.81 -17.76 2.69
C GLN A 505 26.16 -18.65 1.63
N SER A 506 24.95 -19.15 1.88
CA SER A 506 24.23 -20.04 0.97
C SER A 506 23.70 -19.33 -0.28
N LEU A 507 23.27 -18.07 -0.16
CA LEU A 507 22.74 -17.31 -1.28
C LEU A 507 23.86 -16.78 -2.20
N LEU A 508 24.98 -16.39 -1.60
CA LEU A 508 26.12 -15.79 -2.29
C LEU A 508 27.17 -16.82 -2.76
N SER A 509 27.00 -18.11 -2.43
CA SER A 509 28.01 -19.15 -2.71
C SER A 509 28.33 -19.37 -4.20
N SER A 510 27.41 -19.01 -5.11
CA SER A 510 27.57 -19.27 -6.54
C SER A 510 27.96 -18.01 -7.29
N SER A 511 29.22 -17.93 -7.75
CA SER A 511 29.71 -16.79 -8.55
C SER A 511 28.82 -16.51 -9.76
N LYS A 512 28.44 -17.58 -10.49
CA LYS A 512 27.60 -17.47 -11.68
C LYS A 512 26.23 -16.87 -11.37
N PHE A 513 25.68 -17.18 -10.21
CA PHE A 513 24.39 -16.63 -9.79
C PHE A 513 24.52 -15.15 -9.43
N VAL A 514 25.55 -14.79 -8.65
CA VAL A 514 25.81 -13.38 -8.29
C VAL A 514 26.11 -12.55 -9.54
N GLU A 515 26.91 -13.06 -10.47
CA GLU A 515 27.16 -12.43 -11.78
C GLU A 515 25.85 -12.20 -12.54
N HIS A 516 24.96 -13.19 -12.59
CA HIS A 516 23.67 -13.04 -13.25
C HIS A 516 22.81 -11.93 -12.64
N LEU A 517 22.80 -11.80 -11.30
CA LEU A 517 22.11 -10.70 -10.62
C LEU A 517 22.76 -9.35 -10.91
N LEU A 518 24.10 -9.27 -10.90
CA LEU A 518 24.83 -8.04 -11.23
C LEU A 518 24.60 -7.62 -12.69
N ASP A 519 24.47 -8.58 -13.60
CA ASP A 519 24.17 -8.31 -15.00
C ASP A 519 22.79 -7.68 -15.18
N LEU A 520 21.84 -7.84 -14.23
CA LEU A 520 20.59 -7.07 -14.25
C LEU A 520 20.85 -5.57 -14.16
N ILE A 521 21.74 -5.13 -13.25
CA ILE A 521 22.12 -3.72 -13.11
C ILE A 521 22.77 -3.25 -14.41
N VAL A 522 23.76 -3.99 -14.92
CA VAL A 522 24.48 -3.63 -16.15
C VAL A 522 23.51 -3.43 -17.32
N ASN A 523 22.64 -4.42 -17.56
CA ASN A 523 21.67 -4.37 -18.65
C ASN A 523 20.70 -3.19 -18.52
N HIS A 524 20.23 -2.88 -17.30
CA HIS A 524 19.29 -1.79 -17.07
C HIS A 524 19.96 -0.41 -17.17
N VAL A 525 21.18 -0.26 -16.67
CA VAL A 525 21.97 0.97 -16.80
C VAL A 525 22.27 1.28 -18.27
N GLU A 526 22.71 0.29 -19.05
CA GLU A 526 23.01 0.47 -20.47
C GLU A 526 21.79 0.88 -21.31
N ARG A 527 20.59 0.41 -20.91
CA ARG A 527 19.33 0.71 -21.60
C ARG A 527 18.62 1.94 -21.04
N GLY A 528 18.99 2.41 -19.85
CA GLY A 528 18.27 3.45 -19.12
C GLY A 528 16.86 3.03 -18.66
N THR A 529 16.66 1.74 -18.33
CA THR A 529 15.36 1.20 -17.87
C THR A 529 15.47 0.57 -16.47
N GLY A 530 14.39 -0.04 -15.97
CA GLY A 530 14.43 -0.89 -14.77
C GLY A 530 14.95 -0.23 -13.49
N TRP A 531 14.72 1.07 -13.29
CA TRP A 531 15.22 1.80 -12.12
C TRP A 531 14.78 1.20 -10.78
N LEU A 532 13.62 0.56 -10.72
CA LEU A 532 13.17 -0.20 -9.54
C LEU A 532 14.03 -1.43 -9.29
N VAL A 533 14.37 -2.18 -10.34
CA VAL A 533 15.25 -3.35 -10.24
C VAL A 533 16.63 -2.92 -9.76
N ILE A 534 17.18 -1.84 -10.33
CA ILE A 534 18.45 -1.24 -9.90
C ILE A 534 18.38 -0.86 -8.41
N ALA A 535 17.33 -0.17 -7.96
CA ALA A 535 17.17 0.19 -6.55
C ALA A 535 17.19 -1.05 -5.63
N SER A 536 16.39 -2.08 -5.93
CA SER A 536 16.38 -3.31 -5.13
C SER A 536 17.71 -4.06 -5.15
N MET A 537 18.44 -3.99 -6.26
CA MET A 537 19.77 -4.60 -6.38
C MET A 537 20.83 -3.84 -5.58
N LEU A 538 20.72 -2.51 -5.47
CA LEU A 538 21.58 -1.72 -4.59
C LEU A 538 21.31 -2.04 -3.12
N ASP A 539 20.05 -2.28 -2.72
CA ASP A 539 19.71 -2.78 -1.38
C ASP A 539 20.32 -4.17 -1.14
N PHE A 540 20.21 -5.08 -2.11
CA PHE A 540 20.81 -6.42 -2.04
C PHE A 540 22.33 -6.35 -1.82
N LEU A 541 23.03 -5.49 -2.58
CA LEU A 541 24.47 -5.28 -2.42
C LEU A 541 24.80 -4.58 -1.11
N THR A 542 23.99 -3.63 -0.67
CA THR A 542 24.14 -2.98 0.64
C THR A 542 24.14 -4.02 1.76
N TYR A 543 23.20 -4.98 1.74
CA TYR A 543 23.18 -6.05 2.73
C TYR A 543 24.36 -7.02 2.63
N ALA A 544 25.00 -7.12 1.46
CA ALA A 544 26.13 -8.00 1.24
C ALA A 544 27.47 -7.37 1.67
N VAL A 545 27.72 -6.10 1.31
CA VAL A 545 29.06 -5.49 1.40
C VAL A 545 29.16 -4.20 2.21
N CYS A 546 28.05 -3.58 2.61
CA CYS A 546 28.10 -2.32 3.36
C CYS A 546 27.91 -2.55 4.87
N ALA A 547 28.66 -1.83 5.70
CA ALA A 547 28.49 -1.83 7.15
C ALA A 547 27.13 -1.20 7.55
N PRO A 548 26.48 -1.67 8.64
CA PRO A 548 26.89 -2.78 9.50
C PRO A 548 26.51 -4.17 8.95
N TYR A 549 25.80 -4.24 7.83
CA TYR A 549 25.25 -5.50 7.31
C TYR A 549 26.33 -6.49 6.85
N SER A 550 27.46 -6.00 6.34
CA SER A 550 28.56 -6.85 5.87
C SER A 550 29.21 -7.71 6.96
N GLU A 551 29.02 -7.40 8.26
CA GLU A 551 29.60 -8.15 9.37
C GLU A 551 29.17 -9.62 9.43
N THR A 552 28.02 -9.95 8.82
CA THR A 552 27.49 -11.32 8.70
C THR A 552 27.77 -11.95 7.34
N THR A 553 28.49 -11.29 6.44
CA THR A 553 28.93 -11.85 5.16
C THR A 553 30.26 -12.57 5.35
N GLY A 554 30.36 -13.83 4.91
CA GLY A 554 31.61 -14.59 4.99
C GLY A 554 32.72 -13.94 4.15
N GLY A 555 33.95 -13.87 4.68
CA GLY A 555 35.06 -13.13 4.06
C GLY A 555 35.36 -13.53 2.61
N GLU A 556 35.29 -14.83 2.27
CA GLU A 556 35.46 -15.30 0.89
C GLU A 556 34.36 -14.75 -0.05
N GLN A 557 33.10 -14.78 0.40
CA GLN A 557 31.98 -14.26 -0.38
C GLN A 557 32.05 -12.72 -0.49
N PHE A 558 32.48 -12.05 0.57
CA PHE A 558 32.68 -10.60 0.62
C PHE A 558 33.70 -10.16 -0.44
N ASP A 559 34.92 -10.72 -0.41
CA ASP A 559 35.99 -10.42 -1.37
C ASP A 559 35.57 -10.73 -2.81
N GLN A 560 34.87 -11.84 -3.00
CA GLN A 560 34.36 -12.24 -4.30
C GLN A 560 33.38 -11.21 -4.87
N ILE A 561 32.43 -10.73 -4.07
CA ILE A 561 31.43 -9.74 -4.51
C ILE A 561 32.12 -8.41 -4.83
N LEU A 562 33.06 -7.95 -4.00
CA LEU A 562 33.81 -6.72 -4.29
C LEU A 562 34.50 -6.79 -5.65
N ARG A 563 35.17 -7.90 -5.97
CA ARG A 563 35.81 -8.11 -7.29
C ARG A 563 34.79 -8.13 -8.43
N LEU A 564 33.65 -8.80 -8.25
CA LEU A 564 32.61 -8.90 -9.28
C LEU A 564 31.94 -7.56 -9.57
N VAL A 565 31.74 -6.73 -8.54
CA VAL A 565 31.20 -5.37 -8.69
C VAL A 565 32.25 -4.43 -9.29
N ALA A 566 33.51 -4.51 -8.83
CA ALA A 566 34.61 -3.71 -9.38
C ALA A 566 34.83 -3.98 -10.88
N ALA A 567 34.70 -5.23 -11.33
CA ALA A 567 34.75 -5.59 -12.75
C ALA A 567 33.63 -4.91 -13.59
N ARG A 568 32.55 -4.46 -12.94
CA ARG A 568 31.42 -3.74 -13.53
C ARG A 568 31.39 -2.26 -13.13
N GLY A 569 32.51 -1.73 -12.61
CA GLY A 569 32.59 -0.39 -12.03
C GLY A 569 32.11 0.73 -12.94
N GLN A 570 32.32 0.61 -14.26
CA GLN A 570 31.81 1.59 -15.23
C GLN A 570 30.28 1.76 -15.15
N SER A 571 29.53 0.64 -15.10
CA SER A 571 28.06 0.69 -15.00
C SER A 571 27.60 1.29 -13.68
N PHE A 572 28.32 1.04 -12.58
CA PHE A 572 28.02 1.65 -11.28
C PHE A 572 28.33 3.14 -11.27
N TYR A 573 29.43 3.59 -11.88
CA TYR A 573 29.75 5.02 -11.94
C TYR A 573 28.73 5.83 -12.76
N ARG A 574 28.10 5.21 -13.78
CA ARG A 574 27.00 5.86 -14.52
C ARG A 574 25.77 6.13 -13.64
N LEU A 575 25.57 5.39 -12.54
CA LEU A 575 24.46 5.62 -11.62
C LEU A 575 24.55 6.98 -10.91
N PHE A 576 25.74 7.57 -10.76
CA PHE A 576 25.92 8.91 -10.20
C PHE A 576 25.36 10.03 -11.09
N GLN A 577 25.05 9.73 -12.36
CA GLN A 577 24.38 10.65 -13.28
C GLN A 577 22.85 10.57 -13.18
N CYS A 578 22.32 9.64 -12.38
CA CYS A 578 20.88 9.45 -12.21
C CYS A 578 20.25 10.61 -11.41
N PRO A 579 19.08 11.13 -11.79
CA PRO A 579 18.43 12.21 -11.05
C PRO A 579 17.81 11.76 -9.71
N SER A 580 17.70 10.45 -9.45
CA SER A 580 17.21 9.94 -8.16
C SER A 580 18.33 9.82 -7.13
N MET A 581 18.21 10.57 -6.03
CA MET A 581 19.16 10.51 -4.92
C MET A 581 19.21 9.14 -4.25
N THR A 582 18.11 8.37 -4.25
CA THR A 582 18.09 6.99 -3.77
C THR A 582 19.10 6.11 -4.53
N ILE A 583 19.14 6.24 -5.86
CA ILE A 583 20.05 5.47 -6.72
C ILE A 583 21.49 5.92 -6.52
N VAL A 584 21.71 7.24 -6.49
CA VAL A 584 23.04 7.85 -6.29
C VAL A 584 23.62 7.43 -4.93
N LYS A 585 22.82 7.49 -3.85
CA LYS A 585 23.23 7.09 -2.49
C LYS A 585 23.54 5.59 -2.41
N GLY A 586 22.67 4.73 -2.95
CA GLY A 586 22.91 3.28 -2.95
C GLY A 586 24.18 2.90 -3.71
N ALA A 587 24.40 3.50 -4.89
CA ALA A 587 25.64 3.32 -5.64
C ALA A 587 26.86 3.84 -4.86
N GLY A 588 26.74 5.01 -4.24
CA GLY A 588 27.78 5.60 -3.39
C GLY A 588 28.23 4.68 -2.27
N MET A 589 27.28 4.11 -1.52
CA MET A 589 27.55 3.17 -0.43
C MET A 589 28.31 1.92 -0.90
N VAL A 590 27.90 1.33 -2.02
CA VAL A 590 28.55 0.15 -2.60
C VAL A 590 29.96 0.49 -3.09
N MET A 591 30.13 1.61 -3.80
CA MET A 591 31.43 2.04 -4.32
C MET A 591 32.40 2.41 -3.19
N ARG A 592 31.91 3.01 -2.11
CA ARG A 592 32.68 3.29 -0.90
C ARG A 592 33.22 2.00 -0.28
N ALA A 593 32.36 0.98 -0.10
CA ALA A 593 32.78 -0.31 0.43
C ALA A 593 33.88 -0.96 -0.43
N ILE A 594 33.78 -0.86 -1.76
CA ILE A 594 34.84 -1.35 -2.65
C ILE A 594 36.15 -0.60 -2.44
N ILE A 595 36.13 0.74 -2.37
CA ILE A 595 37.34 1.55 -2.24
C ILE A 595 38.02 1.32 -0.88
N GLU A 596 37.24 1.22 0.20
CA GLU A 596 37.73 1.08 1.57
C GLU A 596 38.23 -0.34 1.89
N GLU A 597 37.58 -1.39 1.34
CA GLU A 597 37.79 -2.78 1.77
C GLU A 597 38.49 -3.67 0.73
N SER A 598 38.64 -3.22 -0.53
CA SER A 598 39.35 -4.01 -1.56
C SER A 598 40.87 -3.88 -1.47
N ASP A 599 41.58 -4.71 -2.25
CA ASP A 599 43.02 -4.57 -2.43
C ASP A 599 43.40 -3.23 -3.12
N VAL A 600 44.65 -2.80 -2.90
CA VAL A 600 45.16 -1.50 -3.36
C VAL A 600 45.05 -1.32 -4.88
N GLU A 601 45.18 -2.39 -5.67
CA GLU A 601 45.11 -2.31 -7.14
C GLU A 601 43.66 -2.06 -7.59
N THR A 602 42.72 -2.82 -7.03
CA THR A 602 41.28 -2.64 -7.27
C THR A 602 40.82 -1.24 -6.86
N SER A 603 41.19 -0.76 -5.67
CA SER A 603 40.80 0.57 -5.20
C SER A 603 41.36 1.69 -6.08
N LYS A 604 42.63 1.59 -6.52
CA LYS A 604 43.21 2.55 -7.48
C LYS A 604 42.50 2.55 -8.82
N SER A 605 42.14 1.36 -9.32
CA SER A 605 41.38 1.22 -10.57
C SER A 605 40.01 1.92 -10.47
N MET A 606 39.30 1.72 -9.35
CA MET A 606 38.02 2.40 -9.11
C MET A 606 38.17 3.92 -9.02
N GLN A 607 39.19 4.41 -8.29
CA GLN A 607 39.47 5.86 -8.22
C GLN A 607 39.75 6.46 -9.61
N MET A 608 40.49 5.76 -10.47
CA MET A 608 40.71 6.19 -11.85
C MET A 608 39.41 6.21 -12.65
N LEU A 609 38.57 5.19 -12.51
CA LEU A 609 37.25 5.14 -13.16
C LEU A 609 36.33 6.29 -12.72
N ALA A 610 36.37 6.68 -11.44
CA ALA A 610 35.61 7.82 -10.92
C ALA A 610 35.96 9.14 -11.63
N LEU A 611 37.24 9.29 -12.01
CA LEU A 611 37.73 10.43 -12.78
C LEU A 611 37.32 10.33 -14.25
N THR A 612 37.45 9.16 -14.87
CA THR A 612 37.13 8.98 -16.31
C THR A 612 35.63 9.08 -16.60
N GLU A 613 34.78 8.55 -15.71
CA GLU A 613 33.32 8.61 -15.84
C GLU A 613 32.73 9.95 -15.33
N GLY A 614 33.60 10.85 -14.83
CA GLY A 614 33.20 12.19 -14.39
C GLY A 614 32.35 12.20 -13.12
N ALA A 615 32.30 11.10 -12.35
CA ALA A 615 31.54 11.00 -11.11
C ALA A 615 32.05 12.02 -10.07
N PHE A 616 33.38 12.13 -9.92
CA PHE A 616 34.01 13.11 -9.04
C PHE A 616 33.61 14.55 -9.40
N LEU A 617 33.71 14.91 -10.68
CA LEU A 617 33.36 16.25 -11.15
C LEU A 617 31.87 16.55 -10.99
N THR A 618 31.02 15.53 -11.18
CA THR A 618 29.57 15.66 -11.01
C THR A 618 29.21 15.95 -9.55
N HIS A 619 29.77 15.18 -8.61
CA HIS A 619 29.55 15.41 -7.18
C HIS A 619 30.18 16.71 -6.70
N LEU A 620 31.40 17.05 -7.15
CA LEU A 620 32.02 18.33 -6.83
C LEU A 620 31.17 19.51 -7.33
N ARG A 621 30.62 19.41 -8.55
CA ARG A 621 29.70 20.41 -9.10
C ARG A 621 28.43 20.51 -8.25
N LEU A 622 27.84 19.39 -7.83
CA LEU A 622 26.67 19.39 -6.95
C LEU A 622 27.00 20.05 -5.60
N ALA A 623 28.11 19.66 -4.96
CA ALA A 623 28.55 20.24 -3.69
C ALA A 623 28.80 21.74 -3.77
N LEU A 624 29.41 22.23 -4.86
CA LEU A 624 29.75 23.64 -5.03
C LEU A 624 28.59 24.51 -5.50
N LEU A 625 27.64 23.96 -6.25
CA LEU A 625 26.57 24.72 -6.93
C LEU A 625 25.16 24.44 -6.38
N ALA A 626 24.97 23.47 -5.48
CA ALA A 626 23.69 23.24 -4.83
C ALA A 626 23.36 24.43 -3.91
N THR A 627 22.38 25.24 -4.33
CA THR A 627 21.75 26.24 -3.47
C THR A 627 20.69 25.56 -2.61
N GLY A 628 21.08 25.06 -1.43
CA GLY A 628 20.22 24.39 -0.47
C GLY A 628 21.03 23.71 0.64
N LYS A 629 20.45 23.50 1.83
CA LYS A 629 21.11 22.90 3.02
C LYS A 629 21.38 21.37 2.88
N ASP A 630 21.61 20.86 1.67
CA ASP A 630 21.95 19.44 1.42
C ASP A 630 23.46 19.18 1.60
N LEU A 631 24.04 19.64 2.71
CA LEU A 631 25.46 19.46 3.01
C LEU A 631 25.79 18.07 3.57
N THR A 632 24.80 17.24 3.89
CA THR A 632 25.02 15.85 4.34
C THR A 632 25.46 14.92 3.20
N VAL A 633 25.39 15.36 1.95
CA VAL A 633 25.74 14.57 0.75
C VAL A 633 27.26 14.52 0.50
N CYS A 634 28.05 15.40 1.12
CA CYS A 634 29.50 15.42 0.93
C CYS A 634 30.28 14.51 1.90
N GLU A 635 29.59 13.76 2.77
CA GLU A 635 30.21 12.83 3.73
C GLU A 635 30.16 11.35 3.28
N THR A 636 29.54 11.07 2.11
CA THR A 636 29.64 9.79 1.39
C THR A 636 30.59 9.91 0.21
#